data_AF-A0A927YZL3-F1
#
_entry.id   AF-A0A927YZL3-F1
#
_cell.length_a   1.000
_cell.length_b   1.000
_cell.length_c   1.000
_cell.angle_alpha   90.00
_cell.angle_beta   90.00
_cell.angle_gamma   90.00
#
_symmetry.space_group_name_H-M   'P 1'
#
loop_
_entity.id
_entity.type
_entity.pdbx_description
1 polymer ?
#
loop_
_entity_poly.entity_id
_entity_poly.type
_entity_poly.pdbx_seq_one_letter_code
_entity_poly.pdbx_strand_id
1 'polypeptide(L)'
;MYKGGLVMKIKKFVTLLSVLTLTAGLFLGISAVKPKDVYAYTSVSSITDFSTYASTYGRNAMETRSNKDGRLYLYDELLSEAKSFWTNQTDLSEKSGNQYVIARIDTSAYSLSPDDIVETYYAFQNDNPIFYFASNTLSIEGAEVLFLADSDYRTASARNKCVSYIIDGINEFGKLMDSQNTSSKKTLAVYDKLMDKINYAYKSDGTTPSDETWAHNIMGYFDTSISKGVCECYANVMHLALNMAGIENYFVSGTAYTSNGSEAHAWNLVKFEDGKYYYLDATWDDGNNSYLYFGKGISFKGDHNANPSYETGALYQCDMPEAASSDFVFPVSGNISSIADFKKISLNPSATYTLKSNLDFSKITALKSDDCILDMTFTGTLNGGGYTISGITFSLFREIATGATVSNLKLKADFGSNAWKSKKDYYSPFKFTLAEFNKGTIKDCDLSYSLNECSYDMSGIAIGGFVYTNNGTINSCDTSLTVNNFTYKKNIVLQFAGITAFNYSSVKNCNATIKVNTNCNYLWFNNLSGIVNSSEGGIIDNCTTSGSVNTNAKGSMGFGGIVNNNFEGTVSNCTNNCNIDISTGDSLASAGIVVSNGGTIKNCTNNGVLYNRYNEIMETNSRELGGICGCNSGTITGCTNTGDITVEIGAGGGIFATVHGNSTVDNCSNSGNITGIYKSTWMITIGGIGGEISFNSGSSFDENGNLIYDAGSCTVKNSSNSGTIKADYGAGCIVGEVGLIAKGSTATISSCTNTGRCNNDGKLGINLYYQFVPGSNPESNLSVSGITGLVNEEVFDSEPLPDDGSETTTTKKPNKPNNNGTTTTKPNNNNTTGNDTETTVNGESNTSSGEETTTVNGENVTDPSDSTNNNDATNNGGNSDNNNADNNSTDNNGADNGNNKVTTTDKNSGNKKDDSGFNPIIIIIIVVATVAIICGVSAFVVIRKKPATGTEE
;
A
#
# COMPACT_ATOMS: atom_id res chain seq x y z
N MET A 1 -43.47 -53.45 9.76
CA MET A 1 -44.65 -54.29 10.08
C MET A 1 -44.81 -54.36 11.59
N TYR A 2 -46.02 -54.64 12.10
CA TYR A 2 -46.37 -55.33 13.38
C TYR A 2 -45.41 -55.29 14.60
N LYS A 3 -45.85 -55.08 15.84
CA LYS A 3 -47.17 -54.72 16.43
C LYS A 3 -46.93 -54.16 17.84
N GLY A 4 -47.94 -53.54 18.47
CA GLY A 4 -47.77 -52.90 19.78
C GLY A 4 -47.63 -53.86 20.97
N GLY A 5 -46.81 -53.47 21.96
CA GLY A 5 -47.37 -52.83 23.16
C GLY A 5 -47.65 -53.68 24.40
N LEU A 6 -47.06 -53.21 25.51
CA LEU A 6 -47.56 -53.28 26.91
C LEU A 6 -47.52 -54.63 27.64
N VAL A 7 -46.91 -54.64 28.85
CA VAL A 7 -47.59 -54.96 30.13
C VAL A 7 -46.68 -54.66 31.34
N MET A 8 -47.26 -54.01 32.36
CA MET A 8 -46.84 -53.77 33.76
C MET A 8 -45.36 -53.41 34.07
N LYS A 9 -45.00 -52.25 34.65
CA LYS A 9 -45.48 -51.42 35.81
C LYS A 9 -44.70 -51.63 37.11
N ILE A 10 -44.31 -50.49 37.71
CA ILE A 10 -44.04 -50.26 39.15
C ILE A 10 -42.88 -51.07 39.78
N LYS A 11 -41.63 -50.57 39.60
CA LYS A 11 -40.59 -50.61 40.66
C LYS A 11 -39.36 -49.68 40.47
N LYS A 12 -39.31 -48.82 39.44
CA LYS A 12 -38.17 -47.91 39.15
C LYS A 12 -38.50 -46.40 39.19
N PHE A 13 -39.57 -45.98 39.86
CA PHE A 13 -39.98 -44.56 39.93
C PHE A 13 -39.74 -43.87 41.30
N VAL A 14 -39.17 -44.58 42.27
CA VAL A 14 -38.82 -44.02 43.60
C VAL A 14 -37.32 -43.69 43.71
N THR A 15 -36.48 -44.31 42.88
CA THR A 15 -35.01 -44.18 42.93
C THR A 15 -34.43 -43.08 42.02
N LEU A 16 -35.27 -42.27 41.38
CA LEU A 16 -34.82 -41.16 40.51
C LEU A 16 -35.06 -39.77 41.13
N LEU A 17 -36.04 -39.65 42.03
CA LEU A 17 -36.38 -38.39 42.71
C LEU A 17 -35.44 -38.09 43.91
N SER A 18 -34.84 -39.13 44.50
CA SER A 18 -33.80 -39.04 45.53
C SER A 18 -32.40 -38.76 44.97
N VAL A 19 -32.21 -38.79 43.65
CA VAL A 19 -30.93 -38.47 42.99
C VAL A 19 -30.92 -37.02 42.49
N LEU A 20 -32.06 -36.53 41.97
CA LEU A 20 -32.24 -35.10 41.62
C LEU A 20 -32.22 -34.14 42.83
N THR A 21 -32.21 -34.67 44.06
CA THR A 21 -32.16 -33.87 45.30
C THR A 21 -30.81 -33.89 46.00
N LEU A 22 -29.84 -34.72 45.57
CA LEU A 22 -28.47 -34.70 46.11
C LEU A 22 -27.50 -33.80 45.32
N THR A 23 -27.74 -33.57 44.02
CA THR A 23 -26.91 -32.66 43.21
C THR A 23 -27.16 -31.18 43.47
N ALA A 24 -28.26 -30.82 44.14
CA ALA A 24 -28.51 -29.48 44.68
C ALA A 24 -28.02 -29.30 46.13
N GLY A 25 -27.66 -30.38 46.83
CA GLY A 25 -27.32 -30.36 48.26
C GLY A 25 -25.85 -30.05 48.55
N LEU A 26 -24.93 -30.26 47.59
CA LEU A 26 -23.49 -30.06 47.79
C LEU A 26 -22.97 -28.68 47.35
N PHE A 27 -23.87 -27.74 47.03
CA PHE A 27 -23.54 -26.36 46.65
C PHE A 27 -23.94 -25.31 47.71
N LEU A 28 -24.20 -25.74 48.95
CA LEU A 28 -24.53 -24.87 50.10
C LEU A 28 -23.53 -25.03 51.27
N GLY A 29 -22.29 -25.46 50.96
CA GLY A 29 -21.17 -25.56 51.91
C GLY A 29 -20.06 -24.52 51.69
N ILE A 30 -19.96 -23.93 50.50
CA ILE A 30 -19.19 -22.71 50.28
C ILE A 30 -20.08 -21.56 50.71
N SER A 31 -19.75 -20.90 51.82
CA SER A 31 -20.33 -19.61 52.17
C SER A 31 -20.24 -18.71 50.96
N ALA A 32 -21.37 -18.18 50.49
CA ALA A 32 -21.35 -17.18 49.44
C ALA A 32 -20.48 -16.01 49.92
N VAL A 33 -19.27 -15.92 49.35
CA VAL A 33 -18.52 -14.66 49.35
C VAL A 33 -19.44 -13.72 48.58
N LYS A 34 -20.21 -12.92 49.33
CA LYS A 34 -20.90 -11.74 48.78
C LYS A 34 -19.89 -11.06 47.87
N PRO A 35 -20.26 -10.63 46.64
CA PRO A 35 -19.31 -9.97 45.75
C PRO A 35 -18.63 -8.87 46.55
N LYS A 36 -17.34 -9.08 46.86
CA LYS A 36 -16.61 -8.31 47.86
C LYS A 36 -16.71 -6.88 47.40
N ASP A 37 -17.36 -6.02 48.21
CA ASP A 37 -17.94 -4.77 47.72
C ASP A 37 -16.94 -4.05 46.82
N VAL A 38 -17.37 -3.66 45.62
CA VAL A 38 -16.47 -3.03 44.63
C VAL A 38 -16.18 -1.62 45.13
N TYR A 39 -15.24 -1.55 46.05
CA TYR A 39 -14.64 -0.32 46.55
C TYR A 39 -13.92 0.32 45.37
N ALA A 40 -14.59 1.28 44.74
CA ALA A 40 -14.02 2.12 43.71
C ALA A 40 -12.68 2.70 44.17
N TYR A 41 -11.75 2.90 43.24
CA TYR A 41 -10.38 3.25 43.54
C TYR A 41 -10.31 4.47 44.47
N THR A 42 -9.81 4.23 45.68
CA THR A 42 -9.68 5.23 46.72
C THR A 42 -8.34 5.93 46.55
N SER A 43 -8.37 7.24 46.32
CA SER A 43 -7.16 8.03 46.05
C SER A 43 -6.19 8.00 47.23
N VAL A 44 -4.95 7.64 46.95
CA VAL A 44 -3.83 7.62 47.90
C VAL A 44 -3.32 9.04 48.12
N SER A 45 -3.05 9.42 49.38
CA SER A 45 -2.46 10.73 49.74
C SER A 45 -1.04 10.63 50.29
N SER A 46 -0.57 9.43 50.63
CA SER A 46 0.81 9.13 51.01
C SER A 46 1.11 7.65 50.80
N ILE A 47 2.34 7.34 50.41
CA ILE A 47 2.80 5.95 50.24
C ILE A 47 3.46 5.49 51.54
N THR A 48 2.91 4.42 52.12
CA THR A 48 3.30 3.88 53.43
C THR A 48 3.39 2.36 53.42
N ASP A 49 2.51 1.68 52.67
CA ASP A 49 2.80 0.35 52.15
C ASP A 49 3.48 0.46 50.78
N PHE A 50 4.65 -0.17 50.67
CA PHE A 50 5.42 -0.28 49.42
C PHE A 50 5.16 -1.62 48.71
N SER A 51 4.62 -2.63 49.39
CA SER A 51 4.39 -3.97 48.81
C SER A 51 3.29 -3.96 47.73
N THR A 52 2.33 -3.03 47.82
CA THR A 52 1.39 -2.72 46.73
C THR A 52 2.08 -2.28 45.43
N TYR A 53 3.30 -1.72 45.46
CA TYR A 53 3.98 -1.13 44.30
C TYR A 53 5.18 -1.95 43.80
N ALA A 54 5.53 -3.01 44.51
CA ALA A 54 6.68 -3.85 44.24
C ALA A 54 6.24 -5.26 43.79
N SER A 55 7.17 -6.00 43.19
CA SER A 55 7.07 -7.45 43.05
C SER A 55 8.08 -8.14 43.97
N THR A 56 8.30 -9.45 43.79
CA THR A 56 9.22 -10.25 44.64
C THR A 56 10.00 -11.30 43.85
N TYR A 57 10.01 -11.23 42.52
CA TYR A 57 10.56 -12.32 41.69
C TYR A 57 12.09 -12.34 41.75
N GLY A 58 12.72 -11.16 41.77
CA GLY A 58 14.13 -11.00 42.05
C GLY A 58 14.51 -11.56 43.43
N ARG A 59 13.78 -11.16 44.49
CA ARG A 59 14.01 -11.67 45.85
C ARG A 59 13.86 -13.19 45.94
N ASN A 60 12.78 -13.73 45.41
CA ASN A 60 12.49 -15.17 45.48
C ASN A 60 13.52 -15.98 44.67
N ALA A 61 14.05 -15.44 43.58
CA ALA A 61 15.15 -16.05 42.84
C ALA A 61 16.48 -16.06 43.62
N MET A 62 16.70 -15.16 44.57
CA MET A 62 17.88 -15.23 45.46
C MET A 62 17.83 -16.44 46.39
N GLU A 63 16.65 -17.00 46.70
CA GLU A 63 16.51 -18.19 47.56
C GLU A 63 17.10 -19.47 46.93
N THR A 64 17.26 -19.50 45.59
CA THR A 64 17.74 -20.67 44.83
C THR A 64 19.19 -20.56 44.35
N ARG A 65 19.82 -19.38 44.44
CA ARG A 65 21.20 -19.12 43.96
C ARG A 65 22.26 -19.43 45.04
N SER A 66 23.54 -19.41 44.63
CA SER A 66 24.68 -19.46 45.55
C SER A 66 24.65 -18.32 46.56
N ASN A 67 25.23 -18.52 47.75
CA ASN A 67 25.33 -17.48 48.79
C ASN A 67 23.98 -16.88 49.22
N LYS A 68 22.87 -17.61 49.03
CA LYS A 68 21.48 -17.17 49.25
C LYS A 68 21.25 -16.40 50.55
N ASP A 69 21.83 -16.83 51.67
CA ASP A 69 21.54 -16.22 52.98
C ASP A 69 22.12 -14.79 53.06
N GLY A 70 23.27 -14.55 52.42
CA GLY A 70 23.86 -13.21 52.28
C GLY A 70 23.21 -12.36 51.19
N ARG A 71 22.73 -12.98 50.10
CA ARG A 71 21.95 -12.29 49.07
C ARG A 71 20.60 -11.80 49.58
N LEU A 72 19.89 -12.65 50.33
CA LEU A 72 18.63 -12.29 50.98
C LEU A 72 18.85 -11.22 52.05
N TYR A 73 19.92 -11.32 52.84
CA TYR A 73 20.33 -10.25 53.76
C TYR A 73 20.55 -8.93 53.03
N LEU A 74 21.41 -8.90 52.00
CA LEU A 74 21.69 -7.68 51.23
C LEU A 74 20.42 -7.10 50.59
N TYR A 75 19.55 -7.94 50.03
CA TYR A 75 18.26 -7.51 49.47
C TYR A 75 17.35 -6.87 50.54
N ASP A 76 17.18 -7.53 51.68
CA ASP A 76 16.27 -7.06 52.73
C ASP A 76 16.79 -5.79 53.42
N GLU A 77 18.12 -5.62 53.56
CA GLU A 77 18.75 -4.38 54.03
C GLU A 77 18.62 -3.22 53.01
N LEU A 78 18.87 -3.46 51.71
CA LEU A 78 18.62 -2.48 50.64
C LEU A 78 17.16 -1.99 50.67
N LEU A 79 16.23 -2.94 50.81
CA LEU A 79 14.80 -2.66 50.90
C LEU A 79 14.39 -1.94 52.21
N SER A 80 15.11 -2.19 53.31
CA SER A 80 14.94 -1.48 54.58
C SER A 80 15.38 -0.01 54.45
N GLU A 81 16.60 0.20 53.93
CA GLU A 81 17.18 1.54 53.81
C GLU A 81 16.52 2.39 52.74
N ALA A 82 16.02 1.81 51.64
CA ALA A 82 15.23 2.54 50.66
C ALA A 82 13.91 3.09 51.26
N LYS A 83 13.24 2.30 52.11
CA LYS A 83 12.05 2.75 52.86
C LYS A 83 12.41 3.82 53.89
N SER A 84 13.48 3.61 54.65
CA SER A 84 14.04 4.57 55.60
C SER A 84 14.29 5.93 54.93
N PHE A 85 14.97 5.95 53.79
CA PHE A 85 15.31 7.16 53.05
C PHE A 85 14.09 7.88 52.45
N TRP A 86 13.13 7.14 51.89
CA TRP A 86 11.85 7.68 51.41
C TRP A 86 11.06 8.36 52.54
N THR A 87 11.03 7.77 53.75
CA THR A 87 10.27 8.33 54.89
C THR A 87 11.01 9.47 55.58
N ASN A 88 12.32 9.34 55.83
CA ASN A 88 13.09 10.29 56.64
C ASN A 88 13.53 11.54 55.86
N GLN A 89 13.57 11.47 54.52
CA GLN A 89 13.87 12.60 53.63
C GLN A 89 15.11 13.42 54.03
N THR A 90 16.22 12.74 54.30
CA THR A 90 17.51 13.37 54.64
C THR A 90 18.24 13.90 53.40
N ASP A 91 18.81 15.10 53.47
CA ASP A 91 19.73 15.59 52.42
C ASP A 91 21.05 14.79 52.45
N LEU A 92 21.53 14.39 51.27
CA LEU A 92 22.80 13.68 51.12
C LEU A 92 23.92 14.64 50.69
N SER A 93 25.07 14.53 51.37
CA SER A 93 26.33 15.15 50.97
C SER A 93 27.08 14.27 49.96
N GLU A 94 27.85 14.87 49.06
CA GLU A 94 28.73 14.10 48.19
C GLU A 94 29.86 13.47 49.03
N LYS A 95 30.11 12.18 48.82
CA LYS A 95 31.28 11.48 49.39
C LYS A 95 32.52 11.77 48.55
N SER A 96 32.44 11.46 47.25
CA SER A 96 33.52 11.58 46.28
C SER A 96 33.04 11.20 44.88
N GLY A 97 33.32 12.03 43.87
CA GLY A 97 33.11 11.65 42.47
C GLY A 97 31.63 11.46 42.11
N ASN A 98 30.78 12.41 42.53
CA ASN A 98 29.32 12.38 42.37
C ASN A 98 28.60 11.24 43.11
N GLN A 99 29.26 10.50 44.02
CA GLN A 99 28.63 9.47 44.84
C GLN A 99 27.90 10.07 46.06
N TYR A 100 26.59 9.84 46.16
CA TYR A 100 25.74 10.20 47.30
C TYR A 100 25.28 8.94 48.02
N VAL A 101 25.82 8.67 49.21
CA VAL A 101 25.57 7.42 49.93
C VAL A 101 24.29 7.52 50.75
N ILE A 102 23.32 6.62 50.49
CA ILE A 102 22.13 6.42 51.32
C ILE A 102 22.54 5.64 52.58
N ALA A 103 23.19 4.49 52.41
CA ALA A 103 23.56 3.58 53.49
C ALA A 103 24.86 2.79 53.18
N ARG A 104 25.47 2.25 54.23
CA ARG A 104 26.58 1.27 54.17
C ARG A 104 26.07 -0.05 54.76
N ILE A 105 26.09 -1.12 53.97
CA ILE A 105 25.60 -2.45 54.36
C ILE A 105 26.81 -3.37 54.51
N ASP A 106 27.13 -3.80 55.73
CA ASP A 106 28.26 -4.70 56.00
C ASP A 106 27.90 -6.16 55.62
N THR A 107 28.51 -6.68 54.56
CA THR A 107 28.32 -8.05 54.08
C THR A 107 29.42 -9.02 54.53
N SER A 108 30.31 -8.60 55.43
CA SER A 108 31.51 -9.36 55.85
C SER A 108 31.22 -10.76 56.39
N ALA A 109 30.06 -10.95 57.02
CA ALA A 109 29.61 -12.25 57.52
C ALA A 109 29.32 -13.29 56.42
N TYR A 110 29.13 -12.86 55.16
CA TYR A 110 28.59 -13.69 54.08
C TYR A 110 29.55 -13.94 52.92
N SER A 111 30.69 -13.24 52.85
CA SER A 111 31.71 -13.42 51.79
C SER A 111 31.16 -13.34 50.36
N LEU A 112 30.25 -12.39 50.11
CA LEU A 112 29.64 -12.20 48.79
C LEU A 112 30.68 -11.83 47.72
N SER A 113 30.54 -12.39 46.53
CA SER A 113 31.29 -11.97 45.34
C SER A 113 30.69 -10.69 44.73
N PRO A 114 31.43 -9.96 43.88
CA PRO A 114 30.87 -8.83 43.13
C PRO A 114 29.62 -9.21 42.32
N ASP A 115 29.60 -10.40 41.70
CA ASP A 115 28.44 -10.90 40.96
C ASP A 115 27.26 -11.20 41.91
N ASP A 116 27.49 -11.75 43.11
CA ASP A 116 26.40 -11.91 44.09
C ASP A 116 25.77 -10.57 44.48
N ILE A 117 26.60 -9.52 44.65
CA ILE A 117 26.16 -8.17 45.02
C ILE A 117 25.39 -7.51 43.86
N VAL A 118 25.93 -7.58 42.63
CA VAL A 118 25.33 -6.97 41.44
C VAL A 118 24.02 -7.65 41.05
N GLU A 119 23.96 -8.98 41.04
CA GLU A 119 22.72 -9.72 40.76
C GLU A 119 21.63 -9.44 41.80
N THR A 120 22.00 -9.32 43.08
CA THR A 120 21.08 -8.97 44.16
C THR A 120 20.60 -7.51 44.03
N TYR A 121 21.47 -6.61 43.57
CA TYR A 121 21.10 -5.20 43.36
C TYR A 121 20.12 -5.02 42.19
N TYR A 122 20.37 -5.67 41.04
CA TYR A 122 19.40 -5.67 39.93
C TYR A 122 18.09 -6.37 40.29
N ALA A 123 18.14 -7.46 41.07
CA ALA A 123 16.94 -8.08 41.63
C ALA A 123 16.14 -7.10 42.51
N PHE A 124 16.81 -6.29 43.33
CA PHE A 124 16.19 -5.24 44.15
C PHE A 124 15.60 -4.11 43.31
N GLN A 125 16.33 -3.58 42.31
CA GLN A 125 15.82 -2.51 41.45
C GLN A 125 14.59 -2.97 40.65
N ASN A 126 14.67 -4.13 39.99
CA ASN A 126 13.60 -4.66 39.14
C ASN A 126 12.34 -5.00 39.93
N ASP A 127 12.47 -5.54 41.16
CA ASP A 127 11.32 -5.79 42.02
C ASP A 127 10.70 -4.48 42.57
N ASN A 128 11.45 -3.37 42.66
CA ASN A 128 11.03 -2.15 43.38
C ASN A 128 11.20 -0.83 42.57
N PRO A 129 10.55 -0.67 41.39
CA PRO A 129 10.68 0.51 40.53
C PRO A 129 10.23 1.83 41.19
N ILE A 130 9.53 1.77 42.33
CA ILE A 130 9.14 2.93 43.14
C ILE A 130 10.33 3.67 43.77
N PHE A 131 11.47 3.01 44.00
CA PHE A 131 12.67 3.65 44.56
C PHE A 131 13.53 4.33 43.49
N TYR A 132 12.89 5.17 42.68
CA TYR A 132 13.46 5.95 41.56
C TYR A 132 14.76 6.71 41.90
N PHE A 133 15.02 6.97 43.17
CA PHE A 133 16.22 7.66 43.62
C PHE A 133 17.49 6.79 43.62
N ALA A 134 17.35 5.46 43.58
CA ALA A 134 18.45 4.52 43.59
C ALA A 134 19.29 4.68 42.30
N SER A 135 20.60 4.83 42.45
CA SER A 135 21.51 4.91 41.30
C SER A 135 21.60 3.57 40.59
N ASN A 136 21.72 3.56 39.26
CA ASN A 136 22.09 2.38 38.47
C ASN A 136 23.59 1.99 38.66
N THR A 137 24.25 2.51 39.71
CA THR A 137 25.59 2.14 40.14
C THR A 137 25.64 1.86 41.64
N LEU A 138 26.44 0.87 42.03
CA LEU A 138 26.77 0.57 43.43
C LEU A 138 28.30 0.68 43.63
N SER A 139 28.73 0.87 44.87
CA SER A 139 30.16 0.95 45.23
C SER A 139 30.48 -0.04 46.35
N ILE A 140 31.65 -0.67 46.33
CA ILE A 140 32.05 -1.71 47.28
C ILE A 140 33.33 -1.27 47.97
N GLU A 141 33.31 -1.12 49.30
CA GLU A 141 34.45 -0.75 50.12
C GLU A 141 34.84 -1.91 51.05
N GLY A 142 35.68 -2.81 50.53
CA GLY A 142 36.06 -4.04 51.23
C GLY A 142 34.90 -5.04 51.26
N ALA A 143 34.13 -5.04 52.36
CA ALA A 143 32.92 -5.83 52.52
C ALA A 143 31.65 -4.97 52.72
N GLU A 144 31.79 -3.64 52.78
CA GLU A 144 30.64 -2.73 52.78
C GLU A 144 30.12 -2.53 51.35
N VAL A 145 28.83 -2.79 51.14
CA VAL A 145 28.10 -2.34 49.95
C VAL A 145 27.53 -0.96 50.25
N LEU A 146 27.90 0.03 49.43
CA LEU A 146 27.37 1.38 49.52
C LEU A 146 26.14 1.50 48.60
N PHE A 147 24.97 1.66 49.21
CA PHE A 147 23.74 1.96 48.49
C PHE A 147 23.76 3.45 48.12
N LEU A 148 23.66 3.76 46.82
CA LEU A 148 23.83 5.12 46.30
C LEU A 148 22.50 5.70 45.80
N ALA A 149 22.29 6.98 46.07
CA ALA A 149 21.28 7.79 45.38
C ALA A 149 21.90 8.47 44.16
N ASP A 150 21.09 8.80 43.15
CA ASP A 150 21.52 9.74 42.13
C ASP A 150 21.71 11.17 42.69
N SER A 151 22.65 11.88 42.10
CA SER A 151 22.85 13.32 42.26
C SER A 151 21.58 14.16 42.18
N ASP A 152 20.68 13.93 41.23
CA ASP A 152 19.42 14.70 41.12
C ASP A 152 18.53 14.54 42.36
N TYR A 153 18.51 13.33 42.91
CA TYR A 153 17.64 12.95 44.03
C TYR A 153 18.34 13.07 45.40
N ARG A 154 19.56 13.63 45.45
CA ARG A 154 20.31 13.83 46.71
C ARG A 154 19.58 14.68 47.76
N THR A 155 18.71 15.61 47.33
CA THR A 155 18.00 16.53 48.24
C THR A 155 16.57 16.11 48.55
N ALA A 156 16.15 16.35 49.80
CA ALA A 156 14.77 16.23 50.27
C ALA A 156 13.80 17.07 49.44
N SER A 157 14.23 18.28 49.03
CA SER A 157 13.43 19.19 48.21
C SER A 157 13.12 18.63 46.82
N ALA A 158 14.09 17.98 46.17
CA ALA A 158 13.87 17.28 44.91
C ALA A 158 12.94 16.08 45.10
N ARG A 159 13.25 15.19 46.05
CA ARG A 159 12.47 13.97 46.27
C ARG A 159 11.03 14.23 46.70
N ASN A 160 10.76 15.23 47.53
CA ASN A 160 9.39 15.58 47.92
C ASN A 160 8.51 16.01 46.73
N LYS A 161 9.08 16.62 45.67
CA LYS A 161 8.35 16.88 44.41
C LYS A 161 8.05 15.58 43.67
N CYS A 162 9.06 14.73 43.50
CA CYS A 162 8.94 13.42 42.85
C CYS A 162 7.86 12.55 43.52
N VAL A 163 7.83 12.51 44.86
CA VAL A 163 6.79 11.82 45.65
C VAL A 163 5.38 12.36 45.33
N SER A 164 5.21 13.67 45.18
CA SER A 164 3.92 14.25 44.77
C SER A 164 3.51 13.78 43.36
N TYR A 165 4.42 13.87 42.39
CA TYR A 165 4.16 13.43 41.00
C TYR A 165 3.84 11.93 40.90
N ILE A 166 4.53 11.09 41.68
CA ILE A 166 4.25 9.65 41.78
C ILE A 166 2.86 9.41 42.37
N ILE A 167 2.48 10.12 43.45
CA ILE A 167 1.14 10.01 44.06
C ILE A 167 0.05 10.45 43.08
N ASP A 168 0.23 11.56 42.37
CA ASP A 168 -0.72 12.06 41.38
C ASP A 168 -0.89 11.07 40.19
N GLY A 169 0.20 10.48 39.72
CA GLY A 169 0.18 9.49 38.63
C GLY A 169 -0.38 8.13 39.04
N ILE A 170 -0.08 7.63 40.24
CA ILE A 170 -0.76 6.46 40.83
C ILE A 170 -2.27 6.72 40.94
N ASN A 171 -2.66 7.95 41.30
CA ASN A 171 -4.06 8.38 41.32
C ASN A 171 -4.70 8.59 39.94
N GLU A 172 -3.93 8.71 38.86
CA GLU A 172 -4.42 8.63 37.48
C GLU A 172 -4.63 7.16 37.08
N PHE A 173 -3.59 6.34 37.18
CA PHE A 173 -3.60 4.92 36.82
C PHE A 173 -4.63 4.11 37.62
N GLY A 174 -4.79 4.38 38.91
CA GLY A 174 -5.79 3.73 39.76
C GLY A 174 -7.22 3.94 39.25
N LYS A 175 -7.62 5.20 38.99
CA LYS A 175 -8.94 5.54 38.42
C LYS A 175 -9.13 4.96 37.03
N LEU A 176 -8.08 5.00 36.21
CA LEU A 176 -8.08 4.48 34.85
C LEU A 176 -8.34 2.98 34.84
N MET A 177 -7.63 2.21 35.67
CA MET A 177 -7.80 0.76 35.77
C MET A 177 -9.06 0.33 36.51
N ASP A 178 -9.59 1.11 37.45
CA ASP A 178 -10.86 0.83 38.15
C ASP A 178 -12.05 0.75 37.18
N SER A 179 -11.99 1.50 36.08
CA SER A 179 -12.97 1.43 34.99
C SER A 179 -12.94 0.12 34.18
N GLN A 180 -11.96 -0.76 34.40
CA GLN A 180 -11.68 -1.92 33.55
C GLN A 180 -11.82 -3.26 34.29
N ASN A 181 -12.52 -4.21 33.64
CA ASN A 181 -12.98 -5.44 34.28
C ASN A 181 -12.08 -6.68 34.06
N THR A 182 -10.96 -6.55 33.35
CA THR A 182 -9.99 -7.64 33.13
C THR A 182 -8.55 -7.13 33.18
N SER A 183 -7.58 -8.02 33.45
CA SER A 183 -6.14 -7.72 33.43
C SER A 183 -5.68 -7.17 32.08
N SER A 184 -6.09 -7.80 30.96
CA SER A 184 -5.76 -7.33 29.61
C SER A 184 -6.21 -5.90 29.35
N LYS A 185 -7.43 -5.52 29.78
CA LYS A 185 -7.96 -4.15 29.63
C LYS A 185 -7.32 -3.14 30.56
N LYS A 186 -7.05 -3.51 31.82
CA LYS A 186 -6.30 -2.65 32.76
C LYS A 186 -4.92 -2.34 32.19
N THR A 187 -4.24 -3.37 31.69
CA THR A 187 -2.94 -3.27 31.03
C THR A 187 -3.01 -2.38 29.79
N LEU A 188 -3.95 -2.61 28.87
CA LEU A 188 -4.12 -1.78 27.67
C LEU A 188 -4.42 -0.31 28.01
N ALA A 189 -5.20 -0.04 29.06
CA ALA A 189 -5.52 1.32 29.46
C ALA A 189 -4.27 2.08 29.94
N VAL A 190 -3.40 1.43 30.74
CA VAL A 190 -2.10 2.01 31.14
C VAL A 190 -1.18 2.17 29.92
N TYR A 191 -1.13 1.17 29.02
CA TYR A 191 -0.32 1.18 27.80
C TYR A 191 -0.70 2.33 26.85
N ASP A 192 -2.00 2.50 26.57
CA ASP A 192 -2.55 3.64 25.82
C ASP A 192 -2.17 4.98 26.48
N LYS A 193 -2.30 5.06 27.81
CA LYS A 193 -2.02 6.28 28.61
C LYS A 193 -0.53 6.63 28.67
N LEU A 194 0.35 5.62 28.62
CA LEU A 194 1.80 5.80 28.55
C LEU A 194 2.18 6.44 27.22
N MET A 195 1.83 5.81 26.09
CA MET A 195 2.13 6.29 24.73
C MET A 195 1.47 7.64 24.37
N ASP A 196 0.37 8.02 25.05
CA ASP A 196 -0.28 9.34 24.90
C ASP A 196 0.50 10.49 25.59
N LYS A 197 1.36 10.18 26.57
CA LYS A 197 2.01 11.19 27.43
C LYS A 197 3.52 11.27 27.24
N ILE A 198 4.23 10.14 27.17
CA ILE A 198 5.68 10.10 27.14
C ILE A 198 6.22 10.21 25.71
N ASN A 199 7.45 10.68 25.54
CA ASN A 199 8.19 10.64 24.27
C ASN A 199 9.55 10.00 24.49
N TYR A 200 10.11 9.33 23.48
CA TYR A 200 11.43 8.73 23.61
C TYR A 200 12.53 9.78 23.87
N ALA A 201 13.40 9.49 24.85
CA ALA A 201 14.46 10.39 25.29
C ALA A 201 15.75 10.15 24.49
N TYR A 202 16.11 11.13 23.66
CA TYR A 202 17.38 11.19 22.94
C TYR A 202 18.33 12.23 23.53
N LYS A 203 19.63 12.06 23.29
CA LYS A 203 20.65 13.08 23.50
C LYS A 203 20.50 14.23 22.50
N SER A 204 21.37 15.23 22.59
CA SER A 204 21.37 16.42 21.71
C SER A 204 21.65 16.14 20.23
N ASP A 205 22.07 14.91 19.88
CA ASP A 205 22.19 14.42 18.50
C ASP A 205 20.86 13.92 17.89
N GLY A 206 19.81 13.80 18.69
CA GLY A 206 18.49 13.31 18.26
C GLY A 206 18.46 11.84 17.81
N THR A 207 19.48 11.04 18.12
CA THR A 207 19.63 9.66 17.63
C THR A 207 20.19 8.69 18.67
N THR A 208 21.07 9.12 19.57
CA THR A 208 21.54 8.30 20.69
C THR A 208 20.52 8.37 21.83
N PRO A 209 20.13 7.24 22.47
CA PRO A 209 19.30 7.26 23.68
C PRO A 209 19.93 8.10 24.81
N SER A 210 19.10 8.79 25.58
CA SER A 210 19.52 9.59 26.73
C SER A 210 20.18 8.73 27.81
N ASP A 211 21.23 9.24 28.45
CA ASP A 211 21.90 8.67 29.64
C ASP A 211 21.57 9.42 30.94
N GLU A 212 20.63 10.36 30.88
CA GLU A 212 20.09 11.08 32.03
C GLU A 212 19.29 10.14 32.94
N THR A 213 19.55 10.12 34.26
CA THR A 213 18.96 9.13 35.19
C THR A 213 17.43 9.13 35.21
N TRP A 214 16.78 10.29 35.05
CA TRP A 214 15.31 10.39 34.94
C TRP A 214 14.75 9.67 33.71
N ALA A 215 15.54 9.47 32.65
CA ALA A 215 15.11 8.79 31.43
C ALA A 215 15.04 7.26 31.61
N HIS A 216 15.75 6.72 32.61
CA HIS A 216 15.82 5.29 32.91
C HIS A 216 14.79 4.86 33.97
N ASN A 217 14.38 5.76 34.86
CA ASN A 217 13.45 5.48 35.96
C ASN A 217 12.04 6.08 35.75
N ILE A 218 11.10 5.74 36.64
CA ILE A 218 9.69 6.14 36.54
C ILE A 218 9.43 7.66 36.51
N MET A 219 10.38 8.50 36.94
CA MET A 219 10.24 9.95 36.93
C MET A 219 10.16 10.54 35.52
N GLY A 220 10.72 9.86 34.51
CA GLY A 220 10.56 10.24 33.10
C GLY A 220 9.10 10.33 32.67
N TYR A 221 8.23 9.46 33.19
CA TYR A 221 6.77 9.57 33.03
C TYR A 221 6.13 10.49 34.07
N PHE A 222 6.46 10.36 35.36
CA PHE A 222 5.70 11.03 36.41
C PHE A 222 5.94 12.54 36.48
N ASP A 223 7.18 13.01 36.33
CA ASP A 223 7.46 14.45 36.29
C ASP A 223 6.90 15.06 35.01
N THR A 224 5.86 15.88 35.17
CA THR A 224 5.15 16.51 34.06
C THR A 224 5.96 17.58 33.34
N SER A 225 7.08 18.04 33.91
CA SER A 225 8.03 18.91 33.22
C SER A 225 9.01 18.15 32.32
N ILE A 226 9.12 16.83 32.49
CA ILE A 226 9.99 15.93 31.73
C ILE A 226 9.20 15.21 30.64
N SER A 227 8.24 14.35 31.03
CA SER A 227 7.42 13.51 30.13
C SER A 227 8.20 12.81 29.00
N LYS A 228 9.36 12.24 29.33
CA LYS A 228 10.29 11.56 28.41
C LYS A 228 11.02 10.39 29.09
N GLY A 229 11.36 9.35 28.33
CA GLY A 229 12.18 8.24 28.84
C GLY A 229 12.80 7.37 27.75
N VAL A 230 13.71 6.47 28.12
CA VAL A 230 14.14 5.33 27.29
C VAL A 230 13.37 4.07 27.70
N CYS A 231 13.62 2.93 27.04
CA CYS A 231 12.90 1.67 27.26
C CYS A 231 12.75 1.25 28.74
N GLU A 232 13.81 1.42 29.53
CA GLU A 232 13.83 1.14 30.97
C GLU A 232 12.73 1.92 31.74
N CYS A 233 12.48 3.19 31.40
CA CYS A 233 11.39 3.98 32.00
C CYS A 233 10.01 3.45 31.60
N TYR A 234 9.79 3.10 30.33
CA TYR A 234 8.48 2.61 29.88
C TYR A 234 8.15 1.27 30.58
N ALA A 235 9.12 0.36 30.61
CA ALA A 235 8.99 -0.94 31.26
C ALA A 235 8.83 -0.83 32.80
N ASN A 236 9.52 0.11 33.45
CA ASN A 236 9.37 0.38 34.89
C ASN A 236 8.02 1.02 35.24
N VAL A 237 7.51 1.94 34.42
CA VAL A 237 6.20 2.58 34.64
C VAL A 237 5.07 1.56 34.47
N MET A 238 5.16 0.70 33.45
CA MET A 238 4.26 -0.44 33.30
C MET A 238 4.37 -1.41 34.49
N HIS A 239 5.58 -1.77 34.94
CA HIS A 239 5.76 -2.69 36.07
C HIS A 239 5.11 -2.14 37.35
N LEU A 240 5.40 -0.88 37.69
CA LEU A 240 4.80 -0.19 38.85
C LEU A 240 3.26 -0.16 38.77
N ALA A 241 2.71 0.22 37.60
CA ALA A 241 1.27 0.33 37.40
C ALA A 241 0.54 -1.03 37.47
N LEU A 242 1.18 -2.11 37.01
CA LEU A 242 0.62 -3.45 37.08
C LEU A 242 0.75 -4.08 38.47
N ASN A 243 1.84 -3.78 39.20
CA ASN A 243 2.01 -4.17 40.60
C ASN A 243 0.87 -3.59 41.47
N MET A 244 0.58 -2.28 41.36
CA MET A 244 -0.52 -1.64 42.10
C MET A 244 -1.93 -2.12 41.70
N ALA A 245 -2.06 -2.80 40.56
CA ALA A 245 -3.29 -3.44 40.12
C ALA A 245 -3.45 -4.90 40.63
N GLY A 246 -2.41 -5.46 41.26
CA GLY A 246 -2.33 -6.88 41.60
C GLY A 246 -2.22 -7.79 40.38
N ILE A 247 -1.70 -7.28 39.25
CA ILE A 247 -1.54 -8.04 38.01
C ILE A 247 -0.14 -8.66 38.00
N GLU A 248 -0.07 -9.99 37.92
CA GLU A 248 1.19 -10.73 37.90
C GLU A 248 1.99 -10.37 36.65
N ASN A 249 3.16 -9.74 36.81
CA ASN A 249 3.93 -9.20 35.71
C ASN A 249 5.41 -9.05 36.07
N TYR A 250 6.28 -9.04 35.06
CA TYR A 250 7.74 -9.02 35.19
C TYR A 250 8.31 -7.85 34.37
N PHE A 251 9.29 -7.15 34.94
CA PHE A 251 10.25 -6.36 34.18
C PHE A 251 11.26 -7.30 33.51
N VAL A 252 11.58 -7.04 32.24
CA VAL A 252 12.42 -7.92 31.42
C VAL A 252 13.53 -7.13 30.74
N SER A 253 14.78 -7.45 31.05
CA SER A 253 15.95 -6.99 30.30
C SER A 253 16.36 -8.01 29.25
N GLY A 254 16.92 -7.53 28.13
CA GLY A 254 17.46 -8.40 27.09
C GLY A 254 18.08 -7.65 25.92
N THR A 255 18.10 -8.30 24.77
CA THR A 255 18.56 -7.75 23.50
C THR A 255 17.43 -7.77 22.48
N ALA A 256 17.17 -6.64 21.82
CA ALA A 256 16.22 -6.51 20.73
C ALA A 256 16.94 -6.30 19.38
N TYR A 257 16.34 -6.77 18.29
CA TYR A 257 17.01 -6.93 16.99
C TYR A 257 16.28 -6.18 15.88
N THR A 258 16.96 -5.20 15.28
CA THR A 258 16.45 -4.39 14.16
C THR A 258 17.21 -4.69 12.86
N SER A 259 16.75 -4.13 11.74
CA SER A 259 17.50 -4.14 10.47
C SER A 259 18.90 -3.52 10.56
N ASN A 260 19.14 -2.66 11.55
CA ASN A 260 20.35 -1.85 11.70
C ASN A 260 21.33 -2.45 12.71
N GLY A 261 20.94 -3.52 13.43
CA GLY A 261 21.72 -4.16 14.47
C GLY A 261 20.89 -4.49 15.71
N SER A 262 21.58 -4.94 16.76
CA SER A 262 20.99 -5.32 18.04
C SER A 262 21.25 -4.27 19.12
N GLU A 263 20.24 -3.96 19.94
CA GLU A 263 20.34 -3.03 21.07
C GLU A 263 20.00 -3.72 22.40
N ALA A 264 20.60 -3.24 23.50
CA ALA A 264 20.18 -3.63 24.84
C ALA A 264 18.85 -2.94 25.16
N HIS A 265 17.85 -3.70 25.59
CA HIS A 265 16.46 -3.25 25.63
C HIS A 265 15.71 -3.77 26.87
N ALA A 266 14.60 -3.10 27.21
CA ALA A 266 13.78 -3.42 28.38
C ALA A 266 12.28 -3.36 28.05
N TRP A 267 11.54 -4.37 28.49
CA TRP A 267 10.11 -4.56 28.18
C TRP A 267 9.39 -5.33 29.32
N ASN A 268 8.14 -5.76 29.11
CA ASN A 268 7.39 -6.49 30.14
C ASN A 268 6.85 -7.86 29.67
N LEU A 269 6.65 -8.76 30.64
CA LEU A 269 5.89 -10.01 30.50
C LEU A 269 4.73 -9.99 31.50
N VAL A 270 3.48 -10.08 31.03
CA VAL A 270 2.28 -9.80 31.83
C VAL A 270 1.26 -10.94 31.76
N LYS A 271 0.67 -11.31 32.89
CA LYS A 271 -0.36 -12.35 32.99
C LYS A 271 -1.74 -11.78 32.71
N PHE A 272 -2.47 -12.40 31.78
CA PHE A 272 -3.85 -12.04 31.47
C PHE A 272 -4.85 -13.02 32.09
N GLU A 273 -6.14 -12.70 31.96
CA GLU A 273 -7.26 -13.32 32.67
C GLU A 273 -7.54 -14.78 32.27
N ASP A 274 -6.92 -15.27 31.19
CA ASP A 274 -6.93 -16.68 30.81
C ASP A 274 -5.84 -17.51 31.53
N GLY A 275 -5.02 -16.86 32.36
CA GLY A 275 -3.95 -17.45 33.16
C GLY A 275 -2.60 -17.54 32.46
N LYS A 276 -2.48 -17.12 31.20
CA LYS A 276 -1.21 -17.15 30.45
C LYS A 276 -0.47 -15.81 30.48
N TYR A 277 0.80 -15.85 30.09
CA TYR A 277 1.69 -14.69 30.07
C TYR A 277 1.94 -14.22 28.63
N TYR A 278 2.00 -12.91 28.46
CA TYR A 278 2.10 -12.23 27.18
C TYR A 278 3.13 -11.09 27.26
N TYR A 279 3.98 -10.95 26.24
CA TYR A 279 4.95 -9.87 26.15
C TYR A 279 4.28 -8.56 25.73
N LEU A 280 4.79 -7.44 26.27
CA LEU A 280 4.42 -6.07 25.91
C LEU A 280 5.71 -5.25 25.69
N ASP A 281 5.76 -4.43 24.64
CA ASP A 281 6.75 -3.36 24.51
C ASP A 281 6.12 -2.04 24.05
N ALA A 282 5.88 -1.16 25.04
CA ALA A 282 5.34 0.18 24.82
C ALA A 282 6.33 1.16 24.15
N THR A 283 7.62 0.83 24.08
CA THR A 283 8.66 1.68 23.48
C THR A 283 8.77 1.44 21.99
N TRP A 284 8.80 0.19 21.51
CA TRP A 284 8.76 -0.05 20.07
C TRP A 284 7.37 0.26 19.47
N ASP A 285 6.28 0.12 20.23
CA ASP A 285 4.93 0.62 19.85
C ASP A 285 4.77 2.15 19.95
N ASP A 286 5.65 2.89 20.64
CA ASP A 286 5.56 4.35 20.72
C ASP A 286 5.60 4.99 19.33
N GLY A 287 4.72 5.95 19.06
CA GLY A 287 4.56 6.58 17.74
C GLY A 287 3.98 5.67 16.63
N ASN A 288 3.64 4.40 16.89
CA ASN A 288 3.02 3.54 15.88
C ASN A 288 1.52 3.82 15.70
N ASN A 289 0.99 3.38 14.55
CA ASN A 289 -0.45 3.37 14.27
C ASN A 289 -1.11 1.99 14.45
N SER A 290 -0.36 0.99 14.89
CA SER A 290 -0.82 -0.35 15.26
C SER A 290 -0.17 -0.81 16.56
N TYR A 291 -0.79 -1.76 17.25
CA TYR A 291 -0.26 -2.43 18.43
C TYR A 291 0.51 -3.67 17.97
N LEU A 292 1.77 -3.51 17.59
CA LEU A 292 2.60 -4.60 17.08
C LEU A 292 3.15 -5.47 18.21
N TYR A 293 3.41 -4.85 19.38
CA TYR A 293 4.09 -5.47 20.50
C TYR A 293 3.22 -5.67 21.76
N PHE A 294 1.96 -5.24 21.74
CA PHE A 294 1.01 -5.54 22.82
C PHE A 294 0.47 -6.99 22.75
N GLY A 295 0.53 -7.70 23.87
CA GLY A 295 -0.20 -8.96 24.08
C GLY A 295 0.39 -10.15 23.33
N LYS A 296 1.70 -10.19 23.11
CA LYS A 296 2.36 -11.11 22.18
C LYS A 296 2.73 -12.44 22.83
N GLY A 297 2.60 -13.52 22.05
CA GLY A 297 3.03 -14.86 22.45
C GLY A 297 4.52 -15.09 22.20
N ILE A 298 4.91 -16.37 22.07
CA ILE A 298 6.28 -16.80 21.70
C ILE A 298 6.79 -16.18 20.38
N SER A 299 5.89 -15.69 19.52
CA SER A 299 6.14 -14.87 18.33
C SER A 299 7.06 -13.67 18.59
N PHE A 300 6.96 -13.08 19.78
CA PHE A 300 7.81 -11.97 20.24
C PHE A 300 9.31 -12.32 20.27
N LYS A 301 9.67 -13.61 20.32
CA LYS A 301 11.06 -14.07 20.27
C LYS A 301 11.67 -14.09 18.85
N GLY A 302 10.96 -13.56 17.85
CA GLY A 302 11.51 -13.31 16.52
C GLY A 302 12.51 -12.14 16.49
N ASP A 303 12.27 -11.13 17.33
CA ASP A 303 13.05 -9.89 17.40
C ASP A 303 13.48 -9.52 18.84
N HIS A 304 12.89 -10.09 19.89
CA HIS A 304 13.29 -9.86 21.29
C HIS A 304 13.80 -11.11 22.01
N ASN A 305 15.05 -11.07 22.48
CA ASN A 305 15.65 -12.14 23.28
C ASN A 305 15.92 -11.64 24.70
N ALA A 306 15.10 -12.07 25.66
CA ALA A 306 15.31 -11.82 27.08
C ALA A 306 16.62 -12.45 27.57
N ASN A 307 17.27 -11.81 28.54
CA ASN A 307 18.48 -12.34 29.17
C ASN A 307 18.20 -13.69 29.88
N PRO A 308 19.14 -14.66 29.85
CA PRO A 308 19.01 -15.91 30.60
C PRO A 308 19.26 -15.76 32.10
N SER A 309 18.59 -16.59 32.90
CA SER A 309 18.77 -16.67 34.35
C SER A 309 20.06 -17.35 34.81
N TYR A 310 20.81 -17.97 33.90
CA TYR A 310 22.13 -18.55 34.17
C TYR A 310 23.30 -17.58 33.89
N GLU A 311 23.05 -16.41 33.31
CA GLU A 311 24.07 -15.35 33.22
C GLU A 311 24.31 -14.71 34.60
N THR A 312 25.41 -13.96 34.70
CA THR A 312 25.81 -13.26 35.94
C THR A 312 25.98 -11.75 35.75
N GLY A 313 26.11 -11.03 36.87
CA GLY A 313 26.31 -9.58 36.87
C GLY A 313 25.18 -8.82 36.18
N ALA A 314 25.52 -7.86 35.32
CA ALA A 314 24.55 -6.99 34.64
C ALA A 314 23.75 -7.66 33.51
N LEU A 315 24.00 -8.93 33.20
CA LEU A 315 23.19 -9.72 32.26
C LEU A 315 22.20 -10.64 32.98
N TYR A 316 22.12 -10.62 34.32
CA TYR A 316 21.20 -11.47 35.06
C TYR A 316 19.74 -11.01 34.95
N GLN A 317 18.85 -11.96 34.69
CA GLN A 317 17.39 -11.83 34.71
C GLN A 317 16.81 -12.97 35.55
N CYS A 318 15.78 -12.71 36.37
CA CYS A 318 15.13 -13.78 37.14
C CYS A 318 14.38 -14.78 36.25
N ASP A 319 14.22 -16.02 36.72
CA ASP A 319 13.43 -17.04 35.99
C ASP A 319 12.00 -16.57 35.75
N MET A 320 11.57 -16.62 34.49
CA MET A 320 10.24 -16.19 34.05
C MET A 320 9.36 -17.39 33.66
N PRO A 321 8.03 -17.29 33.83
CA PRO A 321 7.09 -18.27 33.32
C PRO A 321 7.06 -18.31 31.78
N GLU A 322 6.61 -19.43 31.22
CA GLU A 322 6.50 -19.60 29.77
C GLU A 322 5.39 -18.71 29.18
N ALA A 323 5.74 -17.94 28.15
CA ALA A 323 4.80 -17.11 27.40
C ALA A 323 3.85 -17.95 26.54
N ALA A 324 2.66 -17.42 26.26
CA ALA A 324 1.64 -18.11 25.48
C ALA A 324 2.13 -18.53 24.09
N SER A 325 1.72 -19.71 23.61
CA SER A 325 2.10 -20.25 22.29
C SER A 325 1.52 -19.47 21.08
N SER A 326 0.72 -18.45 21.33
CA SER A 326 0.09 -17.56 20.35
C SER A 326 -0.18 -16.20 20.99
N ASP A 327 -0.34 -15.15 20.18
CA ASP A 327 -0.76 -13.82 20.66
C ASP A 327 -2.15 -13.85 21.35
N PHE A 328 -2.43 -12.83 22.17
CA PHE A 328 -3.71 -12.66 22.86
C PHE A 328 -4.78 -12.09 21.92
N VAL A 329 -5.94 -12.76 21.84
CA VAL A 329 -7.08 -12.30 21.04
C VAL A 329 -7.90 -11.31 21.86
N PHE A 330 -7.64 -10.01 21.68
CA PHE A 330 -8.20 -8.99 22.58
C PHE A 330 -9.72 -8.82 22.44
N PRO A 331 -10.48 -8.65 23.54
CA PRO A 331 -11.93 -8.39 23.51
C PRO A 331 -12.23 -6.93 23.10
N VAL A 332 -12.16 -6.67 21.79
CA VAL A 332 -12.40 -5.37 21.15
C VAL A 332 -13.88 -4.97 21.09
N SER A 333 -14.13 -3.66 20.97
CA SER A 333 -15.41 -3.15 20.45
C SER A 333 -15.47 -3.35 18.93
N GLY A 334 -16.56 -3.94 18.43
CA GLY A 334 -16.84 -3.95 16.99
C GLY A 334 -17.26 -2.57 16.46
N ASN A 335 -17.67 -1.63 17.31
CA ASN A 335 -18.00 -0.26 16.87
C ASN A 335 -16.73 0.57 16.76
N ILE A 336 -16.49 1.15 15.58
CA ILE A 336 -15.39 2.11 15.33
C ILE A 336 -15.99 3.51 15.21
N SER A 337 -15.63 4.41 16.13
CA SER A 337 -16.11 5.80 16.19
C SER A 337 -14.98 6.83 16.07
N SER A 338 -13.72 6.38 16.14
CA SER A 338 -12.51 7.20 16.17
C SER A 338 -11.33 6.48 15.51
N ILE A 339 -10.24 7.23 15.25
CA ILE A 339 -8.97 6.65 14.78
C ILE A 339 -8.42 5.65 15.81
N ALA A 340 -8.57 5.93 17.11
CA ALA A 340 -8.12 5.01 18.18
C ALA A 340 -8.87 3.68 18.16
N ASP A 341 -10.18 3.67 17.87
CA ASP A 341 -10.94 2.43 17.67
C ASP A 341 -10.47 1.67 16.43
N PHE A 342 -10.10 2.39 15.35
CA PHE A 342 -9.55 1.79 14.14
C PHE A 342 -8.17 1.17 14.38
N LYS A 343 -7.27 1.83 15.13
CA LYS A 343 -5.96 1.26 15.53
C LYS A 343 -6.12 -0.11 16.20
N LYS A 344 -7.16 -0.26 17.03
CA LYS A 344 -7.49 -1.48 17.80
C LYS A 344 -7.98 -2.66 16.94
N ILE A 345 -8.05 -2.53 15.61
CA ILE A 345 -8.15 -3.67 14.69
C ILE A 345 -6.91 -4.59 14.82
N SER A 346 -5.71 -4.02 15.03
CA SER A 346 -4.47 -4.80 15.19
C SER A 346 -4.47 -5.74 16.40
N LEU A 347 -5.26 -5.44 17.44
CA LEU A 347 -5.42 -6.29 18.63
C LEU A 347 -6.36 -7.50 18.42
N ASN A 348 -7.16 -7.52 17.35
CA ASN A 348 -8.02 -8.66 17.00
C ASN A 348 -8.35 -8.70 15.48
N PRO A 349 -7.37 -9.05 14.61
CA PRO A 349 -7.51 -9.05 13.16
C PRO A 349 -8.75 -9.76 12.59
N SER A 350 -9.32 -10.71 13.34
CA SER A 350 -10.40 -11.61 12.90
C SER A 350 -11.80 -11.17 13.34
N ALA A 351 -11.92 -10.11 14.14
CA ALA A 351 -13.21 -9.64 14.65
C ALA A 351 -14.11 -8.99 13.58
N THR A 352 -15.38 -8.78 13.92
CA THR A 352 -16.33 -8.02 13.09
C THR A 352 -16.41 -6.58 13.57
N TYR A 353 -16.08 -5.66 12.67
CA TYR A 353 -16.03 -4.22 12.87
C TYR A 353 -17.12 -3.51 12.07
N THR A 354 -17.59 -2.37 12.56
CA THR A 354 -18.54 -1.50 11.89
C THR A 354 -18.30 -0.04 12.26
N LEU A 355 -18.06 0.82 11.25
CA LEU A 355 -17.94 2.27 11.47
C LEU A 355 -19.27 2.86 11.95
N LYS A 356 -19.18 3.87 12.83
CA LYS A 356 -20.29 4.65 13.39
C LYS A 356 -20.17 6.16 13.15
N SER A 357 -19.08 6.58 12.54
CA SER A 357 -18.74 7.96 12.21
C SER A 357 -17.85 7.99 10.97
N ASN A 358 -17.73 9.17 10.35
CA ASN A 358 -16.64 9.41 9.41
C ASN A 358 -15.33 9.56 10.21
N LEU A 359 -14.22 9.07 9.65
CA LEU A 359 -12.89 9.16 10.25
C LEU A 359 -11.99 10.01 9.33
N ASP A 360 -11.19 10.91 9.89
CA ASP A 360 -10.27 11.74 9.11
C ASP A 360 -8.81 11.48 9.49
N PHE A 361 -8.07 10.85 8.58
CA PHE A 361 -6.67 10.46 8.75
C PHE A 361 -5.69 11.56 8.34
N SER A 362 -6.17 12.75 7.94
CA SER A 362 -5.37 13.89 7.48
C SER A 362 -4.23 14.33 8.41
N LYS A 363 -4.31 14.00 9.70
CA LYS A 363 -3.29 14.28 10.72
C LYS A 363 -2.18 13.23 10.81
N ILE A 364 -2.29 12.09 10.12
CA ILE A 364 -1.25 11.05 10.07
C ILE A 364 -0.35 11.36 8.86
N THR A 365 0.78 11.99 9.15
CA THR A 365 1.73 12.52 8.16
C THR A 365 3.04 11.73 8.07
N ALA A 366 3.28 10.80 9.00
CA ALA A 366 4.44 9.92 9.04
C ALA A 366 4.08 8.58 9.71
N LEU A 367 4.88 7.55 9.44
CA LEU A 367 4.81 6.19 10.02
C LEU A 367 6.24 5.68 10.29
N LYS A 368 6.42 4.72 11.20
CA LYS A 368 7.66 3.90 11.26
C LYS A 368 7.71 2.85 10.13
N SER A 369 6.56 2.31 9.75
CA SER A 369 6.37 1.34 8.65
C SER A 369 5.83 2.05 7.40
N ASP A 370 6.57 2.00 6.29
CA ASP A 370 6.56 3.09 5.32
C ASP A 370 5.33 3.20 4.38
N ASP A 371 4.44 2.19 4.40
CA ASP A 371 3.35 2.00 3.42
C ASP A 371 1.93 1.99 4.02
N CYS A 372 1.75 1.53 5.27
CA CYS A 372 0.45 1.08 5.79
C CYS A 372 0.12 1.61 7.19
N ILE A 373 -1.10 2.13 7.38
CA ILE A 373 -1.66 2.55 8.68
C ILE A 373 -1.67 1.38 9.67
N LEU A 374 -2.15 0.22 9.22
CA LEU A 374 -2.07 -1.05 9.92
C LEU A 374 -1.27 -2.03 9.04
N ASP A 375 0.03 -2.16 9.32
CA ASP A 375 0.91 -3.07 8.59
C ASP A 375 0.67 -4.53 9.03
N MET A 376 -0.46 -5.08 8.59
CA MET A 376 -0.98 -6.36 9.04
C MET A 376 -1.83 -7.04 7.97
N THR A 377 -2.02 -8.36 8.13
CA THR A 377 -3.04 -9.12 7.42
C THR A 377 -4.37 -9.06 8.18
N PHE A 378 -5.37 -8.40 7.61
CA PHE A 378 -6.74 -8.36 8.13
C PHE A 378 -7.48 -9.65 7.77
N THR A 379 -8.12 -10.30 8.75
CA THR A 379 -8.76 -11.62 8.58
C THR A 379 -10.27 -11.64 8.88
N GLY A 380 -10.79 -10.55 9.44
CA GLY A 380 -12.17 -10.44 9.92
C GLY A 380 -13.15 -9.83 8.92
N THR A 381 -14.12 -9.08 9.44
CA THR A 381 -15.12 -8.36 8.63
C THR A 381 -15.15 -6.88 9.00
N LEU A 382 -14.98 -5.98 8.03
CA LEU A 382 -15.11 -4.54 8.20
C LEU A 382 -16.32 -4.02 7.41
N ASN A 383 -17.32 -3.50 8.12
CA ASN A 383 -18.47 -2.84 7.52
C ASN A 383 -18.35 -1.31 7.69
N GLY A 384 -18.12 -0.59 6.61
CA GLY A 384 -18.02 0.88 6.64
C GLY A 384 -19.35 1.58 6.96
N GLY A 385 -20.49 0.90 6.95
CA GLY A 385 -21.79 1.45 7.33
C GLY A 385 -22.30 2.61 6.45
N GLY A 386 -21.68 2.85 5.29
CA GLY A 386 -21.88 4.03 4.45
C GLY A 386 -21.06 5.25 4.86
N TYR A 387 -20.24 5.16 5.92
CA TYR A 387 -19.35 6.22 6.40
C TYR A 387 -18.06 6.31 5.57
N THR A 388 -17.43 7.48 5.64
CA THR A 388 -16.21 7.82 4.91
C THR A 388 -14.97 7.81 5.81
N ILE A 389 -13.89 7.17 5.33
CA ILE A 389 -12.53 7.43 5.81
C ILE A 389 -11.87 8.42 4.85
N SER A 390 -11.58 9.63 5.33
CA SER A 390 -10.94 10.70 4.56
C SER A 390 -9.46 10.89 4.94
N GLY A 391 -8.73 11.65 4.12
CA GLY A 391 -7.37 12.09 4.44
C GLY A 391 -6.34 10.97 4.42
N ILE A 392 -6.60 9.87 3.70
CA ILE A 392 -5.68 8.72 3.65
C ILE A 392 -4.43 9.05 2.82
N THR A 393 -3.28 9.00 3.49
CA THR A 393 -1.92 9.27 2.99
C THR A 393 -1.05 8.01 2.95
N PHE A 394 -1.61 6.87 3.36
CA PHE A 394 -1.00 5.54 3.40
C PHE A 394 -2.11 4.51 3.14
N SER A 395 -1.76 3.27 2.80
CA SER A 395 -2.77 2.21 2.65
C SER A 395 -3.34 1.78 4.00
N LEU A 396 -4.63 1.40 4.09
CA LEU A 396 -5.24 1.10 5.39
C LEU A 396 -4.74 -0.23 5.99
N PHE A 397 -4.55 -1.26 5.15
CA PHE A 397 -4.01 -2.58 5.53
C PHE A 397 -2.89 -3.02 4.59
N ARG A 398 -2.04 -3.97 5.02
CA ARG A 398 -1.10 -4.64 4.10
C ARG A 398 -1.83 -5.66 3.23
N GLU A 399 -2.59 -6.56 3.84
CA GLU A 399 -3.36 -7.60 3.14
C GLU A 399 -4.78 -7.79 3.71
N ILE A 400 -5.75 -8.07 2.84
CA ILE A 400 -7.07 -8.63 3.19
C ILE A 400 -7.04 -10.13 2.88
N ALA A 401 -7.12 -10.98 3.91
CA ALA A 401 -6.94 -12.42 3.79
C ALA A 401 -8.11 -13.16 3.11
N THR A 402 -7.88 -14.40 2.70
CA THR A 402 -8.94 -15.32 2.25
C THR A 402 -10.00 -15.51 3.34
N GLY A 403 -11.27 -15.30 2.97
CA GLY A 403 -12.41 -15.32 3.89
C GLY A 403 -12.71 -13.98 4.58
N ALA A 404 -11.75 -13.05 4.62
CA ALA A 404 -11.98 -11.71 5.14
C ALA A 404 -12.91 -10.90 4.20
N THR A 405 -13.64 -9.94 4.77
CA THR A 405 -14.57 -9.09 4.00
C THR A 405 -14.45 -7.62 4.40
N VAL A 406 -14.32 -6.73 3.42
CA VAL A 406 -14.57 -5.28 3.58
C VAL A 406 -15.80 -4.90 2.77
N SER A 407 -16.73 -4.13 3.34
CA SER A 407 -17.91 -3.68 2.61
C SER A 407 -18.53 -2.39 3.10
N ASN A 408 -19.37 -1.74 2.27
CA ASN A 408 -20.13 -0.55 2.63
C ASN A 408 -19.24 0.62 3.10
N LEU A 409 -18.01 0.69 2.62
CA LEU A 409 -16.98 1.64 3.05
C LEU A 409 -16.71 2.67 1.95
N LYS A 410 -16.69 3.95 2.33
CA LYS A 410 -16.31 5.05 1.44
C LYS A 410 -14.90 5.54 1.80
N LEU A 411 -14.07 5.79 0.79
CA LEU A 411 -12.69 6.25 0.95
C LEU A 411 -12.47 7.57 0.20
N LYS A 412 -11.70 8.49 0.78
CA LYS A 412 -11.40 9.79 0.17
C LYS A 412 -9.97 10.26 0.41
N ALA A 413 -9.24 10.52 -0.67
CA ALA A 413 -7.89 11.06 -0.65
C ALA A 413 -7.81 12.31 -1.56
N ASP A 414 -7.46 13.46 -0.98
CA ASP A 414 -7.31 14.72 -1.70
C ASP A 414 -5.86 15.22 -1.59
N PHE A 415 -5.12 15.10 -2.68
CA PHE A 415 -3.73 15.52 -2.76
C PHE A 415 -3.64 16.93 -3.35
N GLY A 416 -3.56 17.91 -2.45
CA GLY A 416 -3.20 19.29 -2.81
C GLY A 416 -1.70 19.50 -2.95
N SER A 417 -1.33 20.68 -3.46
CA SER A 417 0.05 21.06 -3.81
C SER A 417 1.11 20.90 -2.71
N ASN A 418 0.74 20.84 -1.43
CA ASN A 418 1.67 20.69 -0.31
C ASN A 418 1.92 19.24 0.15
N ALA A 419 1.17 18.25 -0.34
CA ALA A 419 1.17 16.87 0.20
C ALA A 419 2.48 16.07 -0.07
N TRP A 420 3.35 16.55 -0.96
CA TRP A 420 4.43 15.76 -1.57
C TRP A 420 5.84 16.08 -1.04
N LYS A 421 5.90 16.72 0.15
CA LYS A 421 7.16 17.19 0.77
C LYS A 421 7.78 16.15 1.70
N SER A 422 8.63 15.24 1.19
CA SER A 422 9.75 14.67 1.98
C SER A 422 10.59 13.62 1.24
N LYS A 423 9.98 12.53 0.75
CA LYS A 423 10.72 11.33 0.30
C LYS A 423 11.57 11.61 -0.95
N LYS A 424 12.86 11.28 -0.84
CA LYS A 424 13.91 11.68 -1.79
C LYS A 424 14.42 10.50 -2.64
N ASP A 425 13.93 9.31 -2.33
CA ASP A 425 14.52 8.04 -2.75
C ASP A 425 13.82 7.44 -3.99
N TYR A 426 14.54 6.55 -4.68
CA TYR A 426 14.21 6.10 -6.02
C TYR A 426 13.08 5.04 -6.06
N TYR A 427 12.31 5.07 -7.16
CA TYR A 427 11.44 4.02 -7.69
C TYR A 427 10.29 3.43 -6.85
N SER A 428 10.19 3.61 -5.54
CA SER A 428 9.02 3.13 -4.80
C SER A 428 7.78 3.99 -5.11
N PRO A 429 6.71 3.43 -5.71
CA PRO A 429 5.50 4.20 -5.97
C PRO A 429 4.66 4.36 -4.70
N PHE A 430 4.16 5.56 -4.45
CA PHE A 430 3.24 5.81 -3.35
C PHE A 430 1.90 5.08 -3.54
N LYS A 431 1.63 4.04 -2.73
CA LYS A 431 0.38 3.27 -2.75
C LYS A 431 -0.62 3.81 -1.72
N PHE A 432 -1.67 4.48 -2.18
CA PHE A 432 -2.73 5.04 -1.34
C PHE A 432 -4.03 4.23 -1.50
N THR A 433 -4.14 3.06 -0.87
CA THR A 433 -5.19 2.06 -1.19
C THR A 433 -5.97 1.58 0.05
N LEU A 434 -7.03 0.79 -0.13
CA LEU A 434 -7.66 0.05 0.98
C LEU A 434 -6.70 -1.01 1.54
N ALA A 435 -6.04 -1.75 0.66
CA ALA A 435 -4.96 -2.68 1.02
C ALA A 435 -4.00 -2.89 -0.16
N GLU A 436 -2.73 -3.20 0.09
CA GLU A 436 -1.83 -3.55 -1.02
C GLU A 436 -2.30 -4.83 -1.72
N PHE A 437 -2.68 -5.85 -0.94
CA PHE A 437 -3.07 -7.17 -1.43
C PHE A 437 -4.50 -7.54 -1.00
N ASN A 438 -5.29 -8.08 -1.92
CA ASN A 438 -6.58 -8.72 -1.62
C ASN A 438 -6.55 -10.21 -1.96
N LYS A 439 -6.93 -11.06 -1.00
CA LYS A 439 -7.29 -12.48 -1.17
C LYS A 439 -8.71 -12.79 -0.67
N GLY A 440 -9.39 -11.78 -0.12
CA GLY A 440 -10.74 -11.85 0.45
C GLY A 440 -11.80 -11.22 -0.47
N THR A 441 -12.82 -10.62 0.14
CA THR A 441 -13.90 -9.92 -0.58
C THR A 441 -13.93 -8.43 -0.25
N ILE A 442 -13.89 -7.58 -1.26
CA ILE A 442 -14.19 -6.14 -1.17
C ILE A 442 -15.49 -5.93 -1.94
N LYS A 443 -16.50 -5.29 -1.34
CA LYS A 443 -17.79 -5.10 -2.02
C LYS A 443 -18.58 -3.88 -1.55
N ASP A 444 -19.45 -3.34 -2.39
CA ASP A 444 -20.37 -2.26 -2.01
C ASP A 444 -19.59 -1.03 -1.47
N CYS A 445 -18.51 -0.64 -2.14
CA CYS A 445 -17.51 0.33 -1.64
C CYS A 445 -17.29 1.48 -2.62
N ASP A 446 -17.11 2.70 -2.09
CA ASP A 446 -16.82 3.90 -2.90
C ASP A 446 -15.40 4.41 -2.63
N LEU A 447 -14.72 4.94 -3.64
CA LEU A 447 -13.38 5.51 -3.48
C LEU A 447 -13.17 6.73 -4.39
N SER A 448 -12.77 7.85 -3.78
CA SER A 448 -12.60 9.14 -4.46
C SER A 448 -11.19 9.70 -4.28
N TYR A 449 -10.53 9.99 -5.40
CA TYR A 449 -9.22 10.61 -5.48
C TYR A 449 -9.32 11.97 -6.16
N SER A 450 -8.73 13.00 -5.55
CA SER A 450 -8.43 14.26 -6.24
C SER A 450 -6.94 14.58 -6.16
N LEU A 451 -6.36 15.01 -7.29
CA LEU A 451 -4.95 15.36 -7.44
C LEU A 451 -4.86 16.72 -8.13
N ASN A 452 -4.33 17.72 -7.42
CA ASN A 452 -4.30 19.10 -7.90
C ASN A 452 -2.92 19.72 -7.66
N GLU A 453 -2.36 20.35 -8.70
CA GLU A 453 -1.22 21.29 -8.62
C GLU A 453 0.07 20.72 -7.97
N CYS A 454 0.57 19.59 -8.45
CA CYS A 454 1.88 19.08 -8.04
C CYS A 454 3.02 19.79 -8.81
N SER A 455 4.04 20.26 -8.08
CA SER A 455 5.12 21.13 -8.61
C SER A 455 6.56 20.74 -8.17
N TYR A 456 6.73 19.54 -7.63
CA TYR A 456 8.00 19.03 -7.07
C TYR A 456 8.87 18.32 -8.12
N ASP A 457 9.96 17.69 -7.67
CA ASP A 457 10.77 16.74 -8.45
C ASP A 457 10.51 15.32 -7.91
N MET A 458 9.53 14.61 -8.46
CA MET A 458 9.22 13.21 -8.13
C MET A 458 9.59 12.25 -9.25
N SER A 459 9.99 11.03 -8.90
CA SER A 459 10.38 9.96 -9.83
C SER A 459 9.22 9.09 -10.32
N GLY A 460 8.10 9.03 -9.60
CA GLY A 460 6.89 8.33 -10.03
C GLY A 460 5.75 8.32 -9.01
N ILE A 461 4.55 7.98 -9.48
CA ILE A 461 3.33 7.77 -8.69
C ILE A 461 2.56 6.60 -9.31
N ALA A 462 2.24 5.55 -8.54
CA ALA A 462 1.36 4.47 -9.01
C ALA A 462 0.13 4.36 -8.10
N ILE A 463 -0.98 4.91 -8.56
CA ILE A 463 -2.24 4.99 -7.83
C ILE A 463 -3.06 3.75 -8.18
N GLY A 464 -2.90 2.69 -7.38
CA GLY A 464 -3.92 1.64 -7.32
C GLY A 464 -5.25 2.23 -6.83
N GLY A 465 -6.37 1.70 -7.31
CA GLY A 465 -7.69 1.99 -6.78
C GLY A 465 -7.88 1.37 -5.39
N PHE A 466 -8.84 0.44 -5.25
CA PHE A 466 -9.06 -0.23 -3.97
C PHE A 466 -7.82 -1.03 -3.51
N VAL A 467 -7.13 -1.74 -4.40
CA VAL A 467 -5.93 -2.50 -4.04
C VAL A 467 -4.88 -2.53 -5.14
N TYR A 468 -3.60 -2.68 -4.79
CA TYR A 468 -2.54 -2.83 -5.78
C TYR A 468 -2.61 -4.18 -6.51
N THR A 469 -2.86 -5.27 -5.78
CA THR A 469 -2.98 -6.63 -6.33
C THR A 469 -4.24 -7.34 -5.83
N ASN A 470 -5.11 -7.74 -6.75
CA ASN A 470 -6.31 -8.52 -6.49
C ASN A 470 -6.11 -10.00 -6.86
N ASN A 471 -6.04 -10.85 -5.84
CA ASN A 471 -6.21 -12.31 -5.91
C ASN A 471 -7.44 -12.76 -5.11
N GLY A 472 -8.44 -11.87 -4.99
CA GLY A 472 -9.70 -12.07 -4.28
C GLY A 472 -10.89 -11.66 -5.15
N THR A 473 -12.01 -11.30 -4.52
CA THR A 473 -13.17 -10.71 -5.22
C THR A 473 -13.29 -9.23 -4.91
N ILE A 474 -13.48 -8.42 -5.95
CA ILE A 474 -13.96 -7.04 -5.85
C ILE A 474 -15.30 -6.97 -6.59
N ASN A 475 -16.37 -6.52 -5.93
CA ASN A 475 -17.72 -6.55 -6.51
C ASN A 475 -18.57 -5.33 -6.12
N SER A 476 -19.19 -4.65 -7.09
CA SER A 476 -20.04 -3.46 -6.83
C SER A 476 -19.25 -2.37 -6.09
N CYS A 477 -18.06 -2.05 -6.60
CA CYS A 477 -17.18 -1.03 -6.04
C CYS A 477 -16.95 0.08 -7.06
N ASP A 478 -17.21 1.33 -6.66
CA ASP A 478 -17.25 2.48 -7.57
C ASP A 478 -16.16 3.49 -7.24
N THR A 479 -15.58 4.08 -8.28
CA THR A 479 -14.40 4.94 -8.15
C THR A 479 -14.50 6.23 -8.95
N SER A 480 -13.82 7.27 -8.44
CA SER A 480 -13.75 8.58 -9.08
C SER A 480 -12.34 9.15 -8.95
N LEU A 481 -11.67 9.34 -10.08
CA LEU A 481 -10.38 10.03 -10.18
C LEU A 481 -10.58 11.41 -10.81
N THR A 482 -10.00 12.44 -10.21
CA THR A 482 -9.86 13.77 -10.82
C THR A 482 -8.41 14.25 -10.72
N VAL A 483 -7.78 14.54 -11.86
CA VAL A 483 -6.40 15.05 -11.98
C VAL A 483 -6.42 16.37 -12.76
N ASN A 484 -6.03 17.47 -12.10
CA ASN A 484 -6.03 18.82 -12.70
C ASN A 484 -4.67 19.50 -12.58
N ASN A 485 -4.33 20.33 -13.58
CA ASN A 485 -3.28 21.35 -13.52
C ASN A 485 -1.86 20.83 -13.19
N PHE A 486 -1.52 19.59 -13.56
CA PHE A 486 -0.14 19.11 -13.49
C PHE A 486 0.71 19.79 -14.56
N THR A 487 1.78 20.47 -14.14
CA THR A 487 2.79 21.10 -14.98
C THR A 487 4.16 20.82 -14.35
N TYR A 488 5.00 20.01 -15.01
CA TYR A 488 6.20 19.43 -14.38
C TYR A 488 7.51 19.72 -15.12
N LYS A 489 8.63 19.62 -14.38
CA LYS A 489 9.99 19.95 -14.85
C LYS A 489 10.88 18.73 -15.14
N LYS A 490 10.47 17.53 -14.73
CA LYS A 490 11.18 16.25 -14.94
C LYS A 490 10.19 15.12 -15.25
N ASN A 491 10.71 13.97 -15.66
CA ASN A 491 9.96 12.77 -16.00
C ASN A 491 9.18 12.25 -14.77
N ILE A 492 7.85 12.21 -14.84
CA ILE A 492 7.02 11.41 -13.92
C ILE A 492 6.62 10.11 -14.63
N VAL A 493 6.73 8.97 -13.95
CA VAL A 493 5.92 7.79 -14.27
C VAL A 493 4.59 7.91 -13.54
N LEU A 494 3.47 8.00 -14.25
CA LEU A 494 2.13 8.00 -13.65
C LEU A 494 1.39 6.72 -14.08
N GLN A 495 1.07 5.88 -13.11
CA GLN A 495 0.22 4.70 -13.29
C GLN A 495 -1.08 4.91 -12.52
N PHE A 496 -2.22 4.56 -13.10
CA PHE A 496 -3.47 4.45 -12.36
C PHE A 496 -4.38 3.38 -12.97
N ALA A 497 -5.10 2.67 -12.10
CA ALA A 497 -6.19 1.79 -12.49
C ALA A 497 -7.38 2.04 -11.56
N GLY A 498 -8.58 2.19 -12.14
CA GLY A 498 -9.80 2.52 -11.38
C GLY A 498 -10.02 1.64 -10.16
N ILE A 499 -9.85 0.31 -10.31
CA ILE A 499 -10.10 -0.66 -9.24
C ILE A 499 -8.82 -1.31 -8.73
N THR A 500 -7.94 -1.82 -9.60
CA THR A 500 -6.71 -2.51 -9.17
C THR A 500 -5.62 -2.55 -10.24
N ALA A 501 -4.35 -2.53 -9.85
CA ALA A 501 -3.26 -2.57 -10.82
C ALA A 501 -3.09 -3.97 -11.43
N PHE A 502 -3.17 -5.04 -10.63
CA PHE A 502 -3.03 -6.43 -11.10
C PHE A 502 -4.19 -7.30 -10.64
N ASN A 503 -4.88 -7.96 -11.58
CA ASN A 503 -6.02 -8.84 -11.31
C ASN A 503 -5.70 -10.30 -11.70
N TYR A 504 -5.57 -11.15 -10.69
CA TYR A 504 -5.40 -12.62 -10.81
C TYR A 504 -6.71 -13.38 -10.55
N SER A 505 -7.79 -12.67 -10.21
CA SER A 505 -9.07 -13.26 -9.80
C SER A 505 -10.25 -12.43 -10.32
N SER A 506 -11.13 -11.88 -9.48
CA SER A 506 -12.44 -11.36 -9.92
C SER A 506 -12.63 -9.88 -9.61
N VAL A 507 -12.96 -9.08 -10.63
CA VAL A 507 -13.50 -7.71 -10.52
C VAL A 507 -14.86 -7.66 -11.24
N LYS A 508 -15.94 -7.27 -10.56
CA LYS A 508 -17.30 -7.35 -11.11
C LYS A 508 -18.20 -6.18 -10.74
N ASN A 509 -19.10 -5.78 -11.64
CA ASN A 509 -20.13 -4.77 -11.37
C ASN A 509 -19.56 -3.42 -10.87
N CYS A 510 -18.29 -3.12 -11.19
CA CYS A 510 -17.55 -1.96 -10.68
C CYS A 510 -17.53 -0.82 -11.71
N ASN A 511 -17.73 0.42 -11.27
CA ASN A 511 -17.69 1.59 -12.13
C ASN A 511 -16.48 2.50 -11.84
N ALA A 512 -16.00 3.21 -12.85
CA ALA A 512 -14.96 4.24 -12.69
C ALA A 512 -15.29 5.52 -13.47
N THR A 513 -15.19 6.66 -12.78
CA THR A 513 -15.28 8.01 -13.37
C THR A 513 -13.88 8.59 -13.42
N ILE A 514 -13.34 8.79 -14.62
CA ILE A 514 -11.97 9.30 -14.82
C ILE A 514 -12.05 10.70 -15.43
N LYS A 515 -11.43 11.67 -14.76
CA LYS A 515 -11.25 13.04 -15.26
C LYS A 515 -9.77 13.41 -15.15
N VAL A 516 -9.07 13.40 -16.28
CA VAL A 516 -7.65 13.76 -16.35
C VAL A 516 -7.49 14.93 -17.32
N ASN A 517 -6.88 16.02 -16.87
CA ASN A 517 -6.53 17.17 -17.69
C ASN A 517 -5.12 17.64 -17.33
N THR A 518 -4.12 17.25 -18.14
CA THR A 518 -2.69 17.47 -17.84
C THR A 518 -1.88 17.84 -19.08
N ASN A 519 -1.01 18.83 -18.97
CA ASN A 519 -0.11 19.27 -20.03
C ASN A 519 1.33 19.29 -19.51
N CYS A 520 2.12 18.27 -19.81
CA CYS A 520 3.41 18.02 -19.18
C CYS A 520 4.52 17.74 -20.21
N ASN A 521 5.69 18.32 -20.02
CA ASN A 521 6.79 18.19 -20.99
C ASN A 521 7.39 16.78 -21.04
N TYR A 522 7.35 16.02 -19.93
CA TYR A 522 7.79 14.62 -19.88
C TYR A 522 6.91 13.85 -18.88
N LEU A 523 6.03 12.99 -19.39
CA LEU A 523 5.33 11.97 -18.60
C LEU A 523 5.46 10.62 -19.30
N TRP A 524 5.60 9.56 -18.51
CA TRP A 524 5.55 8.16 -18.94
C TRP A 524 4.30 7.51 -18.35
N PHE A 525 3.26 7.33 -19.16
CA PHE A 525 2.04 6.63 -18.74
C PHE A 525 2.19 5.13 -18.99
N ASN A 526 3.04 4.50 -18.18
CA ASN A 526 3.25 3.06 -18.18
C ASN A 526 2.07 2.37 -17.47
N ASN A 527 1.02 2.08 -18.24
CA ASN A 527 -0.27 1.54 -17.82
C ASN A 527 -1.16 2.57 -17.08
N LEU A 528 -2.02 3.25 -17.84
CA LEU A 528 -3.20 3.95 -17.33
C LEU A 528 -4.45 3.20 -17.80
N SER A 529 -5.41 2.94 -16.92
CA SER A 529 -6.61 2.16 -17.27
C SER A 529 -7.88 2.61 -16.58
N GLY A 530 -9.00 2.27 -17.23
CA GLY A 530 -10.35 2.43 -16.74
C GLY A 530 -10.63 1.71 -15.41
N ILE A 531 -10.33 0.40 -15.35
CA ILE A 531 -10.68 -0.50 -14.24
C ILE A 531 -9.45 -1.29 -13.75
N VAL A 532 -8.68 -1.91 -14.67
CA VAL A 532 -7.53 -2.78 -14.32
C VAL A 532 -6.32 -2.52 -15.21
N ASN A 533 -5.11 -2.40 -14.65
CA ASN A 533 -3.91 -2.26 -15.49
C ASN A 533 -3.51 -3.59 -16.16
N SER A 534 -3.34 -4.68 -15.41
CA SER A 534 -3.08 -6.01 -15.98
C SER A 534 -4.02 -7.08 -15.43
N SER A 535 -4.54 -7.94 -16.32
CA SER A 535 -5.39 -9.09 -15.97
C SER A 535 -4.69 -10.40 -16.34
N GLU A 536 -4.23 -11.09 -15.30
CA GLU A 536 -3.36 -12.26 -15.34
C GLU A 536 -4.21 -13.52 -15.12
N GLY A 537 -4.95 -13.95 -16.15
CA GLY A 537 -5.96 -15.01 -16.04
C GLY A 537 -7.27 -14.60 -15.32
N GLY A 538 -7.34 -13.36 -14.82
CA GLY A 538 -8.49 -12.84 -14.07
C GLY A 538 -9.74 -12.57 -14.91
N ILE A 539 -10.90 -12.52 -14.23
CA ILE A 539 -12.22 -12.14 -14.77
C ILE A 539 -12.53 -10.69 -14.41
N ILE A 540 -12.93 -9.91 -15.41
CA ILE A 540 -13.41 -8.53 -15.30
C ILE A 540 -14.78 -8.49 -15.99
N ASP A 541 -15.87 -8.34 -15.23
CA ASP A 541 -17.23 -8.56 -15.75
C ASP A 541 -18.24 -7.46 -15.35
N ASN A 542 -19.02 -6.98 -16.32
CA ASN A 542 -20.04 -5.94 -16.13
C ASN A 542 -19.49 -4.64 -15.48
N CYS A 543 -18.30 -4.19 -15.92
CA CYS A 543 -17.67 -2.96 -15.44
C CYS A 543 -17.86 -1.79 -16.42
N THR A 544 -18.08 -0.58 -15.90
CA THR A 544 -18.32 0.62 -16.72
C THR A 544 -17.35 1.75 -16.41
N THR A 545 -16.82 2.39 -17.45
CA THR A 545 -15.99 3.60 -17.33
C THR A 545 -16.67 4.82 -17.95
N SER A 546 -16.32 6.00 -17.47
CA SER A 546 -16.93 7.27 -17.90
C SER A 546 -15.99 8.46 -17.67
N GLY A 547 -16.30 9.59 -18.31
CA GLY A 547 -15.61 10.86 -18.12
C GLY A 547 -14.75 11.27 -19.31
N SER A 548 -13.57 11.82 -19.04
CA SER A 548 -12.69 12.38 -20.07
C SER A 548 -11.22 12.39 -19.64
N VAL A 549 -10.35 11.92 -20.52
CA VAL A 549 -8.89 12.01 -20.42
C VAL A 549 -8.41 12.92 -21.53
N ASN A 550 -7.80 14.06 -21.18
CA ASN A 550 -7.11 14.96 -22.09
C ASN A 550 -5.67 15.15 -21.61
N THR A 551 -4.71 14.67 -22.38
CA THR A 551 -3.30 14.59 -21.94
C THR A 551 -2.33 14.94 -23.06
N ASN A 552 -1.29 15.71 -22.72
CA ASN A 552 -0.13 15.96 -23.56
C ASN A 552 1.15 15.61 -22.79
N ALA A 553 1.96 14.68 -23.32
CA ALA A 553 3.21 14.22 -22.73
C ALA A 553 4.20 13.72 -23.80
N LYS A 554 5.48 14.13 -23.80
CA LYS A 554 6.45 13.71 -24.83
C LYS A 554 6.91 12.24 -24.80
N GLY A 555 6.48 11.45 -23.83
CA GLY A 555 6.97 10.08 -23.65
C GLY A 555 5.89 9.01 -23.90
N SER A 556 6.30 7.75 -23.88
CA SER A 556 5.42 6.61 -24.13
C SER A 556 4.14 6.60 -23.28
N MET A 557 3.02 6.25 -23.90
CA MET A 557 1.69 6.26 -23.30
C MET A 557 0.85 5.03 -23.66
N GLY A 558 0.31 4.36 -22.63
CA GLY A 558 -0.71 3.31 -22.75
C GLY A 558 -2.03 3.71 -22.07
N PHE A 559 -3.17 3.65 -22.78
CA PHE A 559 -4.50 3.85 -22.18
C PHE A 559 -5.55 2.83 -22.60
N GLY A 560 -6.00 2.02 -21.64
CA GLY A 560 -7.10 1.09 -21.81
C GLY A 560 -8.41 1.57 -21.21
N GLY A 561 -9.45 1.75 -22.03
CA GLY A 561 -10.77 2.21 -21.60
C GLY A 561 -11.43 1.35 -20.52
N ILE A 562 -11.08 0.06 -20.40
CA ILE A 562 -11.41 -0.81 -19.25
C ILE A 562 -10.13 -1.46 -18.69
N VAL A 563 -9.29 -2.04 -19.55
CA VAL A 563 -8.08 -2.79 -19.16
C VAL A 563 -6.87 -2.34 -20.00
N ASN A 564 -5.66 -2.24 -19.44
CA ASN A 564 -4.48 -2.04 -20.30
C ASN A 564 -4.05 -3.38 -20.95
N ASN A 565 -3.63 -4.37 -20.16
CA ASN A 565 -3.22 -5.69 -20.65
C ASN A 565 -4.13 -6.81 -20.12
N ASN A 566 -4.50 -7.76 -20.98
CA ASN A 566 -5.28 -8.95 -20.64
C ASN A 566 -4.59 -10.20 -21.24
N PHE A 567 -3.59 -10.74 -20.54
CA PHE A 567 -2.73 -11.79 -21.07
C PHE A 567 -3.46 -13.13 -21.25
N GLU A 568 -4.19 -13.58 -20.22
CA GLU A 568 -4.99 -14.82 -20.28
C GLU A 568 -6.42 -14.65 -19.71
N GLY A 569 -6.78 -13.44 -19.27
CA GLY A 569 -8.04 -13.18 -18.58
C GLY A 569 -9.28 -13.08 -19.48
N THR A 570 -10.44 -12.88 -18.86
CA THR A 570 -11.72 -12.62 -19.55
C THR A 570 -12.26 -11.25 -19.17
N VAL A 571 -12.43 -10.37 -20.16
CA VAL A 571 -13.10 -9.07 -20.03
C VAL A 571 -14.48 -9.20 -20.68
N SER A 572 -15.56 -9.16 -19.89
CA SER A 572 -16.93 -9.42 -20.39
C SER A 572 -17.96 -8.38 -20.00
N ASN A 573 -18.89 -8.09 -20.92
CA ASN A 573 -20.03 -7.19 -20.73
C ASN A 573 -19.65 -5.75 -20.26
N CYS A 574 -18.38 -5.36 -20.40
CA CYS A 574 -17.87 -4.06 -19.97
C CYS A 574 -18.19 -2.94 -20.97
N THR A 575 -18.39 -1.71 -20.48
CA THR A 575 -18.74 -0.55 -21.32
C THR A 575 -17.84 0.66 -21.04
N ASN A 576 -17.14 1.18 -22.06
CA ASN A 576 -16.43 2.45 -21.95
C ASN A 576 -17.26 3.61 -22.48
N ASN A 577 -17.47 4.61 -21.64
CA ASN A 577 -18.05 5.92 -21.98
C ASN A 577 -17.08 7.07 -21.61
N CYS A 578 -15.79 6.76 -21.43
CA CYS A 578 -14.74 7.74 -21.21
C CYS A 578 -14.17 8.19 -22.56
N ASN A 579 -14.19 9.49 -22.84
CA ASN A 579 -13.53 10.06 -24.02
C ASN A 579 -12.02 10.14 -23.78
N ILE A 580 -11.22 9.69 -24.73
CA ILE A 580 -9.77 9.49 -24.59
C ILE A 580 -9.07 10.33 -25.68
N ASP A 581 -8.47 11.43 -25.27
CA ASP A 581 -7.73 12.36 -26.12
C ASP A 581 -6.28 12.46 -25.62
N ILE A 582 -5.37 11.79 -26.33
CA ILE A 582 -3.99 11.55 -25.91
C ILE A 582 -3.03 12.13 -26.96
N SER A 583 -1.99 12.81 -26.51
CA SER A 583 -1.06 13.56 -27.35
C SER A 583 0.39 13.30 -26.90
N THR A 584 1.22 12.69 -27.76
CA THR A 584 2.63 12.36 -27.44
C THR A 584 3.61 12.54 -28.61
N GLY A 585 4.91 12.44 -28.34
CA GLY A 585 6.01 12.40 -29.31
C GLY A 585 6.74 11.06 -29.39
N ASP A 586 6.28 10.06 -28.64
CA ASP A 586 6.85 8.71 -28.53
C ASP A 586 5.73 7.65 -28.61
N SER A 587 6.05 6.37 -28.38
CA SER A 587 5.19 5.20 -28.58
C SER A 587 3.80 5.33 -27.90
N LEU A 588 2.75 4.94 -28.63
CA LEU A 588 1.37 5.21 -28.25
C LEU A 588 0.46 4.02 -28.59
N ALA A 589 -0.14 3.42 -27.57
CA ALA A 589 -1.13 2.36 -27.73
C ALA A 589 -2.35 2.66 -26.84
N SER A 590 -3.53 2.74 -27.43
CA SER A 590 -4.76 2.97 -26.67
C SER A 590 -5.96 2.29 -27.29
N ALA A 591 -6.97 2.02 -26.47
CA ALA A 591 -8.17 1.31 -26.92
C ALA A 591 -9.39 1.63 -26.07
N GLY A 592 -10.58 1.50 -26.69
CA GLY A 592 -11.85 1.68 -26.00
C GLY A 592 -12.12 0.65 -24.90
N ILE A 593 -11.59 -0.59 -24.98
CA ILE A 593 -11.76 -1.62 -23.94
C ILE A 593 -10.41 -2.18 -23.45
N VAL A 594 -9.58 -2.78 -24.30
CA VAL A 594 -8.30 -3.43 -23.91
C VAL A 594 -7.14 -2.98 -24.81
N VAL A 595 -5.99 -2.57 -24.28
CA VAL A 595 -4.86 -2.19 -25.17
C VAL A 595 -4.17 -3.42 -25.75
N SER A 596 -3.81 -4.41 -24.94
CA SER A 596 -3.21 -5.66 -25.40
C SER A 596 -3.98 -6.88 -24.87
N ASN A 597 -4.42 -7.77 -25.77
CA ASN A 597 -5.24 -8.93 -25.43
C ASN A 597 -4.68 -10.25 -25.98
N GLY A 598 -4.24 -11.14 -25.08
CA GLY A 598 -4.07 -12.57 -25.36
C GLY A 598 -5.26 -13.42 -24.89
N GLY A 599 -6.06 -12.92 -23.95
CA GLY A 599 -7.25 -13.58 -23.42
C GLY A 599 -8.53 -13.38 -24.26
N THR A 600 -9.66 -13.27 -23.58
CA THR A 600 -10.99 -13.09 -24.22
C THR A 600 -11.61 -11.72 -23.88
N ILE A 601 -12.04 -10.99 -24.91
CA ILE A 601 -12.94 -9.83 -24.80
C ILE A 601 -14.32 -10.25 -25.32
N LYS A 602 -15.39 -10.05 -24.54
CA LYS A 602 -16.73 -10.55 -24.87
C LYS A 602 -17.86 -9.58 -24.54
N ASN A 603 -18.76 -9.32 -25.50
CA ASN A 603 -19.94 -8.46 -25.32
C ASN A 603 -19.61 -7.03 -24.85
N CYS A 604 -18.38 -6.54 -25.08
CA CYS A 604 -17.93 -5.24 -24.59
C CYS A 604 -18.30 -4.12 -25.56
N THR A 605 -18.63 -2.93 -25.04
CA THR A 605 -19.10 -1.79 -25.84
C THR A 605 -18.26 -0.54 -25.60
N ASN A 606 -17.70 0.06 -26.65
CA ASN A 606 -17.09 1.39 -26.56
C ASN A 606 -18.00 2.45 -27.16
N ASN A 607 -18.34 3.46 -26.36
CA ASN A 607 -19.04 4.68 -26.75
C ASN A 607 -18.16 5.93 -26.62
N GLY A 608 -16.98 5.80 -26.01
CA GLY A 608 -16.03 6.90 -25.84
C GLY A 608 -15.36 7.26 -27.17
N VAL A 609 -15.29 8.56 -27.47
CA VAL A 609 -14.52 9.08 -28.61
C VAL A 609 -13.03 8.93 -28.30
N LEU A 610 -12.27 8.42 -29.27
CA LEU A 610 -10.84 8.13 -29.14
C LEU A 610 -10.01 8.96 -30.13
N TYR A 611 -8.97 9.64 -29.66
CA TYR A 611 -8.08 10.46 -30.48
C TYR A 611 -6.63 10.32 -30.02
N ASN A 612 -5.79 9.79 -30.91
CA ASN A 612 -4.35 9.68 -30.73
C ASN A 612 -3.62 10.74 -31.58
N ARG A 613 -3.20 11.82 -30.93
CA ARG A 613 -2.45 12.95 -31.50
C ARG A 613 -0.93 12.74 -31.40
N TYR A 614 -0.19 13.21 -32.40
CA TYR A 614 1.27 13.12 -32.45
C TYR A 614 1.94 14.48 -32.62
N ASN A 615 2.96 14.76 -31.82
CA ASN A 615 3.50 16.12 -31.61
C ASN A 615 4.91 16.33 -32.16
N GLU A 616 5.75 15.29 -32.19
CA GLU A 616 7.15 15.35 -32.66
C GLU A 616 7.42 14.12 -33.52
N ILE A 617 7.92 14.27 -34.75
CA ILE A 617 8.10 13.14 -35.67
C ILE A 617 9.36 12.36 -35.29
N MET A 618 9.17 11.31 -34.47
CA MET A 618 10.21 10.36 -34.04
C MET A 618 9.97 8.96 -34.64
N GLU A 619 11.03 8.14 -34.72
CA GLU A 619 11.05 6.81 -35.33
C GLU A 619 10.83 5.66 -34.31
N THR A 620 9.79 5.74 -33.47
CA THR A 620 9.49 4.71 -32.45
C THR A 620 8.27 3.83 -32.76
N ASN A 621 8.17 2.66 -32.09
CA ASN A 621 7.85 1.39 -32.76
C ASN A 621 6.45 0.79 -32.53
N SER A 622 5.56 1.45 -31.78
CA SER A 622 4.18 0.95 -31.59
C SER A 622 3.18 2.11 -31.61
N ARG A 623 2.18 2.03 -32.50
CA ARG A 623 1.21 3.09 -32.81
C ARG A 623 -0.14 2.49 -33.15
N GLU A 624 -0.98 2.32 -32.13
CA GLU A 624 -2.19 1.49 -32.19
C GLU A 624 -3.38 2.22 -31.58
N LEU A 625 -4.50 2.29 -32.32
CA LEU A 625 -5.78 2.80 -31.80
C LEU A 625 -6.97 1.93 -32.21
N GLY A 626 -7.54 1.20 -31.25
CA GLY A 626 -8.70 0.33 -31.50
C GLY A 626 -9.96 0.72 -30.73
N GLY A 627 -11.11 0.70 -31.42
CA GLY A 627 -12.40 0.95 -30.78
C GLY A 627 -12.73 -0.04 -29.66
N ILE A 628 -12.29 -1.30 -29.78
CA ILE A 628 -12.38 -2.31 -28.71
C ILE A 628 -10.98 -2.69 -28.21
N CYS A 629 -10.08 -3.10 -29.11
CA CYS A 629 -8.77 -3.65 -28.76
C CYS A 629 -7.62 -2.95 -29.51
N GLY A 630 -6.49 -2.65 -28.86
CA GLY A 630 -5.29 -2.19 -29.56
C GLY A 630 -4.69 -3.34 -30.36
N CYS A 631 -3.80 -4.08 -29.71
CA CYS A 631 -3.22 -5.34 -30.17
C CYS A 631 -4.01 -6.54 -29.67
N ASN A 632 -4.38 -7.46 -30.56
CA ASN A 632 -5.06 -8.71 -30.20
C ASN A 632 -4.34 -9.96 -30.74
N SER A 633 -3.90 -10.82 -29.83
CA SER A 633 -3.48 -12.20 -30.09
C SER A 633 -4.50 -13.26 -29.62
N GLY A 634 -5.54 -12.84 -28.90
CA GLY A 634 -6.61 -13.69 -28.37
C GLY A 634 -7.94 -13.61 -29.13
N THR A 635 -9.04 -13.70 -28.37
CA THR A 635 -10.43 -13.70 -28.90
C THR A 635 -11.18 -12.40 -28.57
N ILE A 636 -11.86 -11.83 -29.56
CA ILE A 636 -12.85 -10.74 -29.42
C ILE A 636 -14.19 -11.26 -29.95
N THR A 637 -15.28 -11.15 -29.19
CA THR A 637 -16.61 -11.57 -29.69
C THR A 637 -17.79 -10.80 -29.13
N GLY A 638 -18.79 -10.51 -29.96
CA GLY A 638 -20.00 -9.79 -29.53
C GLY A 638 -19.79 -8.30 -29.22
N CYS A 639 -18.61 -7.75 -29.53
CA CYS A 639 -18.21 -6.41 -29.12
C CYS A 639 -18.68 -5.32 -30.10
N THR A 640 -18.99 -4.13 -29.58
CA THR A 640 -19.58 -3.02 -30.37
C THR A 640 -18.85 -1.71 -30.14
N ASN A 641 -18.35 -1.06 -31.19
CA ASN A 641 -17.82 0.30 -31.12
C ASN A 641 -18.81 1.29 -31.75
N THR A 642 -19.23 2.29 -30.97
CA THR A 642 -20.03 3.43 -31.44
C THR A 642 -19.28 4.76 -31.37
N GLY A 643 -18.19 4.82 -30.59
CA GLY A 643 -17.35 6.01 -30.46
C GLY A 643 -16.51 6.29 -31.71
N ASP A 644 -16.42 7.56 -32.11
CA ASP A 644 -15.56 8.00 -33.22
C ASP A 644 -14.07 7.82 -32.88
N ILE A 645 -13.25 7.50 -33.89
CA ILE A 645 -11.83 7.18 -33.79
C ILE A 645 -11.04 8.10 -34.71
N THR A 646 -9.98 8.75 -34.19
CA THR A 646 -9.06 9.57 -34.99
C THR A 646 -7.60 9.18 -34.77
N VAL A 647 -6.88 8.89 -35.86
CA VAL A 647 -5.49 8.42 -35.90
C VAL A 647 -4.65 9.37 -36.74
N GLU A 648 -3.51 9.81 -36.20
CA GLU A 648 -2.55 10.66 -36.92
C GLU A 648 -1.35 9.90 -37.49
N ILE A 649 -0.98 8.75 -36.91
CA ILE A 649 0.09 7.84 -37.39
C ILE A 649 -0.23 6.40 -36.91
N GLY A 650 0.06 5.38 -37.73
CA GLY A 650 0.00 3.97 -37.33
C GLY A 650 -1.28 3.24 -37.73
N ALA A 651 -1.65 2.22 -36.94
CA ALA A 651 -2.80 1.36 -37.20
C ALA A 651 -4.04 1.79 -36.40
N GLY A 652 -5.20 1.81 -37.06
CA GLY A 652 -6.48 2.19 -36.47
C GLY A 652 -7.64 1.31 -36.92
N GLY A 653 -8.54 0.92 -36.03
CA GLY A 653 -9.73 0.20 -36.46
C GLY A 653 -10.90 0.19 -35.49
N GLY A 654 -12.10 0.03 -36.05
CA GLY A 654 -13.35 0.10 -35.31
C GLY A 654 -13.49 -0.96 -34.21
N ILE A 655 -12.94 -2.16 -34.43
CA ILE A 655 -12.82 -3.20 -33.40
C ILE A 655 -11.37 -3.33 -32.94
N PHE A 656 -10.41 -3.51 -33.86
CA PHE A 656 -9.00 -3.71 -33.51
C PHE A 656 -8.04 -2.80 -34.28
N ALA A 657 -6.93 -2.40 -33.67
CA ALA A 657 -5.83 -1.76 -34.40
C ALA A 657 -4.97 -2.81 -35.12
N THR A 658 -4.39 -3.75 -34.37
CA THR A 658 -3.51 -4.82 -34.85
C THR A 658 -3.99 -6.18 -34.36
N VAL A 659 -3.84 -7.21 -35.19
CA VAL A 659 -4.13 -8.60 -34.82
C VAL A 659 -2.98 -9.51 -35.26
N HIS A 660 -2.55 -10.40 -34.36
CA HIS A 660 -1.46 -11.36 -34.56
C HIS A 660 -1.85 -12.78 -34.17
N GLY A 661 -1.02 -13.77 -34.54
CA GLY A 661 -1.09 -15.13 -33.99
C GLY A 661 -2.37 -15.91 -34.33
N ASN A 662 -2.73 -16.86 -33.47
CA ASN A 662 -3.94 -17.68 -33.59
C ASN A 662 -5.14 -17.02 -32.89
N SER A 663 -5.67 -15.99 -33.54
CA SER A 663 -6.63 -15.03 -32.98
C SER A 663 -7.99 -15.07 -33.69
N THR A 664 -9.04 -14.58 -33.02
CA THR A 664 -10.42 -14.60 -33.56
C THR A 664 -11.18 -13.33 -33.22
N VAL A 665 -11.89 -12.77 -34.20
CA VAL A 665 -12.85 -11.67 -34.07
C VAL A 665 -14.18 -12.13 -34.66
N ASP A 666 -15.21 -12.29 -33.83
CA ASP A 666 -16.48 -12.94 -34.21
C ASP A 666 -17.70 -12.15 -33.76
N ASN A 667 -18.62 -11.84 -34.68
CA ASN A 667 -19.89 -11.16 -34.40
C ASN A 667 -19.67 -9.80 -33.68
N CYS A 668 -18.76 -8.98 -34.22
CA CYS A 668 -18.46 -7.64 -33.72
C CYS A 668 -18.98 -6.56 -34.67
N SER A 669 -19.31 -5.37 -34.16
CA SER A 669 -19.86 -4.28 -35.00
C SER A 669 -19.27 -2.91 -34.72
N ASN A 670 -19.02 -2.13 -35.77
CA ASN A 670 -18.59 -0.74 -35.66
C ASN A 670 -19.59 0.20 -36.32
N SER A 671 -20.06 1.20 -35.59
CA SER A 671 -20.82 2.34 -36.12
C SER A 671 -20.12 3.69 -35.93
N GLY A 672 -19.02 3.74 -35.16
CA GLY A 672 -18.20 4.94 -34.98
C GLY A 672 -17.42 5.29 -36.26
N ASN A 673 -17.28 6.57 -36.55
CA ASN A 673 -16.54 7.04 -37.74
C ASN A 673 -15.04 6.96 -37.48
N ILE A 674 -14.26 6.64 -38.51
CA ILE A 674 -12.81 6.43 -38.42
C ILE A 674 -12.11 7.45 -39.33
N THR A 675 -11.27 8.30 -38.74
CA THR A 675 -10.55 9.37 -39.46
C THR A 675 -9.03 9.19 -39.36
N GLY A 676 -8.37 8.97 -40.48
CA GLY A 676 -6.92 9.06 -40.63
C GLY A 676 -6.50 10.47 -41.05
N ILE A 677 -5.59 11.11 -40.30
CA ILE A 677 -5.04 12.44 -40.59
C ILE A 677 -3.55 12.29 -40.89
N TYR A 678 -3.16 12.38 -42.17
CA TYR A 678 -1.78 12.15 -42.59
C TYR A 678 -0.85 13.28 -42.13
N LYS A 679 0.05 12.99 -41.17
CA LYS A 679 1.01 13.96 -40.58
C LYS A 679 2.48 13.56 -40.63
N SER A 680 2.82 12.37 -41.15
CA SER A 680 4.18 11.84 -41.11
C SER A 680 4.66 11.35 -42.48
N THR A 681 5.85 10.78 -42.56
CA THR A 681 6.36 10.05 -43.74
C THR A 681 5.97 8.57 -43.75
N TRP A 682 5.30 8.09 -42.71
CA TRP A 682 4.92 6.69 -42.53
C TRP A 682 3.47 6.44 -42.94
N MET A 683 3.19 5.23 -43.43
CA MET A 683 1.86 4.78 -43.82
C MET A 683 0.90 4.75 -42.62
N ILE A 684 -0.40 4.87 -42.91
CA ILE A 684 -1.48 4.80 -41.93
C ILE A 684 -2.48 3.75 -42.41
N THR A 685 -2.79 2.77 -41.57
CA THR A 685 -3.69 1.66 -41.91
C THR A 685 -4.98 1.81 -41.11
N ILE A 686 -6.09 2.13 -41.78
CA ILE A 686 -7.40 2.27 -41.13
C ILE A 686 -8.45 1.31 -41.72
N GLY A 687 -9.26 0.70 -40.85
CA GLY A 687 -10.37 -0.15 -41.32
C GLY A 687 -11.56 -0.26 -40.37
N GLY A 688 -12.73 -0.49 -40.97
CA GLY A 688 -14.02 -0.47 -40.29
C GLY A 688 -14.14 -1.47 -39.13
N ILE A 689 -13.49 -2.63 -39.26
CA ILE A 689 -13.31 -3.63 -38.20
C ILE A 689 -11.86 -3.64 -37.72
N GLY A 690 -10.88 -3.66 -38.63
CA GLY A 690 -9.46 -3.83 -38.30
C GLY A 690 -8.52 -2.87 -39.02
N GLY A 691 -7.50 -2.35 -38.33
CA GLY A 691 -6.42 -1.60 -38.97
C GLY A 691 -5.47 -2.50 -39.77
N GLU A 692 -4.87 -3.49 -39.11
CA GLU A 692 -3.85 -4.36 -39.67
C GLU A 692 -3.95 -5.81 -39.14
N ILE A 693 -3.74 -6.79 -40.02
CA ILE A 693 -3.47 -8.19 -39.64
C ILE A 693 -2.00 -8.51 -39.96
N SER A 694 -1.16 -8.53 -38.94
CA SER A 694 0.27 -8.81 -39.03
C SER A 694 0.67 -10.10 -38.34
N PHE A 695 1.85 -10.61 -38.67
CA PHE A 695 2.43 -11.74 -37.94
C PHE A 695 2.77 -11.35 -36.51
N ASN A 696 2.96 -12.36 -35.68
CA ASN A 696 3.78 -12.19 -34.48
C ASN A 696 5.27 -12.15 -34.89
N SER A 697 6.03 -11.15 -34.43
CA SER A 697 7.48 -11.05 -34.66
C SER A 697 8.31 -11.96 -33.73
N GLY A 698 7.64 -12.82 -32.95
CA GLY A 698 8.20 -13.91 -32.16
C GLY A 698 9.02 -14.88 -33.00
N SER A 699 10.29 -14.53 -33.18
CA SER A 699 11.29 -15.28 -33.94
C SER A 699 11.79 -16.45 -33.11
N SER A 700 11.33 -17.65 -33.44
CA SER A 700 12.05 -18.88 -33.06
C SER A 700 13.12 -19.16 -34.11
N PHE A 701 14.22 -19.80 -33.69
CA PHE A 701 15.29 -20.22 -34.59
C PHE A 701 15.33 -21.75 -34.64
N ASP A 702 15.58 -22.32 -35.81
CA ASP A 702 15.81 -23.75 -35.94
C ASP A 702 17.18 -24.16 -35.33
N GLU A 703 17.45 -25.46 -35.28
CA GLU A 703 18.72 -26.01 -34.78
C GLU A 703 19.96 -25.61 -35.60
N ASN A 704 19.77 -24.93 -36.74
CA ASN A 704 20.81 -24.43 -37.64
C ASN A 704 20.95 -22.89 -37.59
N GLY A 705 20.09 -22.18 -36.84
CA GLY A 705 20.08 -20.71 -36.76
C GLY A 705 19.24 -20.00 -37.85
N ASN A 706 18.38 -20.71 -38.57
CA ASN A 706 17.41 -20.12 -39.49
C ASN A 706 16.19 -19.58 -38.74
N LEU A 707 15.63 -18.44 -39.17
CA LEU A 707 14.38 -17.92 -38.64
C LEU A 707 13.19 -18.82 -39.02
N ILE A 708 12.52 -19.38 -38.02
CA ILE A 708 11.21 -20.03 -38.15
C ILE A 708 10.13 -18.99 -37.86
N TYR A 709 9.30 -18.71 -38.87
CA TYR A 709 8.07 -17.94 -38.71
C TYR A 709 6.95 -18.90 -38.28
N ASP A 710 6.42 -18.74 -37.06
CA ASP A 710 5.30 -19.55 -36.59
C ASP A 710 3.99 -19.07 -37.25
N ALA A 711 3.29 -19.98 -37.93
CA ALA A 711 2.26 -19.68 -38.92
C ALA A 711 0.88 -19.43 -38.28
N GLY A 712 0.79 -18.42 -37.42
CA GLY A 712 -0.44 -18.00 -36.77
C GLY A 712 -1.53 -17.58 -37.77
N SER A 713 -2.77 -18.07 -37.55
CA SER A 713 -3.93 -17.76 -38.39
C SER A 713 -4.93 -16.85 -37.68
N CYS A 714 -5.14 -15.65 -38.23
CA CYS A 714 -6.21 -14.74 -37.80
C CYS A 714 -7.55 -15.13 -38.45
N THR A 715 -8.65 -15.09 -37.68
CA THR A 715 -10.02 -15.24 -38.21
C THR A 715 -10.89 -14.02 -37.87
N VAL A 716 -11.38 -13.30 -38.87
CA VAL A 716 -12.37 -12.22 -38.71
C VAL A 716 -13.68 -12.66 -39.37
N LYS A 717 -14.79 -12.69 -38.63
CA LYS A 717 -16.05 -13.19 -39.18
C LYS A 717 -17.31 -12.60 -38.57
N ASN A 718 -18.43 -12.73 -39.29
CA ASN A 718 -19.76 -12.28 -38.88
C ASN A 718 -19.83 -10.81 -38.44
N SER A 719 -18.88 -9.97 -38.87
CA SER A 719 -18.63 -8.65 -38.28
C SER A 719 -18.96 -7.53 -39.28
N SER A 720 -19.51 -6.41 -38.80
CA SER A 720 -20.11 -5.39 -39.68
C SER A 720 -19.68 -3.96 -39.37
N ASN A 721 -19.33 -3.20 -40.40
CA ASN A 721 -19.12 -1.75 -40.29
C ASN A 721 -20.29 -0.95 -40.88
N SER A 722 -20.71 0.11 -40.18
CA SER A 722 -21.59 1.16 -40.70
C SER A 722 -21.01 2.58 -40.50
N GLY A 723 -19.87 2.72 -39.81
CA GLY A 723 -19.20 3.99 -39.61
C GLY A 723 -18.53 4.50 -40.89
N THR A 724 -18.47 5.83 -41.06
CA THR A 724 -17.75 6.45 -42.20
C THR A 724 -16.25 6.30 -41.99
N ILE A 725 -15.51 5.92 -43.04
CA ILE A 725 -14.05 5.86 -43.01
C ILE A 725 -13.50 6.97 -43.94
N LYS A 726 -12.70 7.87 -43.37
CA LYS A 726 -12.08 9.01 -44.08
C LYS A 726 -10.57 9.00 -43.86
N ALA A 727 -9.82 9.26 -44.92
CA ALA A 727 -8.43 9.70 -44.84
C ALA A 727 -8.31 11.12 -45.46
N ASP A 728 -7.28 11.87 -45.07
CA ASP A 728 -6.85 13.07 -45.82
C ASP A 728 -5.86 12.70 -46.93
N TYR A 729 -5.88 13.48 -48.03
CA TYR A 729 -5.27 13.13 -49.32
C TYR A 729 -3.72 13.11 -49.29
N GLY A 730 -3.13 11.94 -49.49
CA GLY A 730 -1.68 11.75 -49.66
C GLY A 730 -1.29 10.28 -49.59
N ALA A 731 -0.42 9.83 -50.49
CA ALA A 731 0.00 8.43 -50.62
C ALA A 731 0.45 7.82 -49.27
N GLY A 732 -0.25 6.77 -48.81
CA GLY A 732 0.10 6.04 -47.58
C GLY A 732 -1.09 5.57 -46.73
N CYS A 733 -2.30 6.06 -46.99
CA CYS A 733 -3.51 5.69 -46.25
C CYS A 733 -4.22 4.46 -46.88
N ILE A 734 -4.13 3.31 -46.21
CA ILE A 734 -4.88 2.09 -46.54
C ILE A 734 -6.26 2.13 -45.86
N VAL A 735 -7.33 1.84 -46.60
CA VAL A 735 -8.73 2.07 -46.17
C VAL A 735 -9.62 0.86 -46.52
N GLY A 736 -10.00 0.04 -45.53
CA GLY A 736 -10.76 -1.20 -45.79
C GLY A 736 -11.77 -1.59 -44.71
N GLU A 737 -12.30 -2.81 -44.79
CA GLU A 737 -13.02 -3.41 -43.65
C GLU A 737 -12.02 -4.00 -42.64
N VAL A 738 -11.02 -4.69 -43.17
CA VAL A 738 -9.67 -4.75 -42.60
C VAL A 738 -8.78 -3.90 -43.50
N GLY A 739 -7.91 -3.06 -42.95
CA GLY A 739 -6.99 -2.22 -43.73
C GLY A 739 -5.90 -3.03 -44.44
N LEU A 740 -4.82 -3.33 -43.72
CA LEU A 740 -3.63 -4.03 -44.25
C LEU A 740 -3.61 -5.50 -43.81
N ILE A 741 -3.08 -6.38 -44.67
CA ILE A 741 -2.72 -7.76 -44.33
C ILE A 741 -1.24 -7.97 -44.70
N ALA A 742 -0.40 -8.28 -43.70
CA ALA A 742 1.05 -8.39 -43.89
C ALA A 742 1.47 -9.59 -44.75
N LYS A 743 2.61 -9.46 -45.43
CA LYS A 743 3.09 -10.41 -46.45
C LYS A 743 3.53 -11.76 -45.84
N GLY A 744 2.68 -12.77 -45.96
CA GLY A 744 2.84 -14.13 -45.45
C GLY A 744 1.91 -14.46 -44.26
N SER A 745 1.17 -13.48 -43.72
CA SER A 745 0.12 -13.72 -42.72
C SER A 745 -0.91 -14.74 -43.25
N THR A 746 -1.41 -15.61 -42.37
CA THR A 746 -2.59 -16.43 -42.67
C THR A 746 -3.84 -15.76 -42.09
N ALA A 747 -4.84 -15.50 -42.94
CA ALA A 747 -6.07 -14.82 -42.55
C ALA A 747 -7.31 -15.48 -43.15
N THR A 748 -8.40 -15.55 -42.38
CA THR A 748 -9.73 -15.93 -42.87
C THR A 748 -10.70 -14.80 -42.57
N ILE A 749 -11.29 -14.20 -43.62
CA ILE A 749 -12.33 -13.18 -43.50
C ILE A 749 -13.64 -13.74 -44.06
N SER A 750 -14.67 -13.92 -43.21
CA SER A 750 -15.90 -14.61 -43.60
C SER A 750 -17.20 -13.96 -43.10
N SER A 751 -18.16 -13.75 -44.00
CA SER A 751 -19.48 -13.19 -43.67
C SER A 751 -19.44 -11.81 -42.98
N CYS A 752 -18.51 -10.96 -43.39
CA CYS A 752 -18.44 -9.56 -42.96
C CYS A 752 -19.26 -8.63 -43.89
N THR A 753 -19.59 -7.42 -43.43
CA THR A 753 -20.52 -6.50 -44.13
C THR A 753 -20.23 -5.03 -43.86
N ASN A 754 -19.87 -4.29 -44.91
CA ASN A 754 -19.64 -2.85 -44.84
C ASN A 754 -20.78 -2.07 -45.49
N THR A 755 -21.42 -1.22 -44.70
CA THR A 755 -22.44 -0.23 -45.11
C THR A 755 -21.95 1.21 -44.93
N GLY A 756 -20.78 1.39 -44.32
CA GLY A 756 -20.11 2.68 -44.17
C GLY A 756 -19.59 3.24 -45.50
N ARG A 757 -19.46 4.57 -45.59
CA ARG A 757 -18.82 5.22 -46.75
C ARG A 757 -17.31 5.23 -46.58
N CYS A 758 -16.59 4.78 -47.60
CA CYS A 758 -15.14 4.96 -47.70
C CYS A 758 -14.87 6.19 -48.60
N ASN A 759 -14.26 7.22 -48.04
CA ASN A 759 -14.20 8.54 -48.67
C ASN A 759 -12.90 8.81 -49.47
N ASN A 760 -12.02 7.81 -49.63
CA ASN A 760 -10.74 7.92 -50.34
C ASN A 760 -10.90 7.70 -51.87
N ASP A 761 -11.96 7.00 -52.26
CA ASP A 761 -12.22 6.48 -53.60
C ASP A 761 -13.69 6.67 -54.06
N GLY A 762 -14.58 7.17 -53.18
CA GLY A 762 -15.96 7.53 -53.51
C GLY A 762 -16.91 6.35 -53.75
N LYS A 763 -16.48 5.12 -53.44
CA LYS A 763 -17.24 3.87 -53.63
C LYS A 763 -17.86 3.39 -52.31
N LEU A 764 -18.94 2.61 -52.41
CA LEU A 764 -19.61 1.93 -51.28
C LEU A 764 -19.06 0.50 -51.13
N GLY A 765 -17.83 0.37 -50.62
CA GLY A 765 -17.04 -0.86 -50.81
C GLY A 765 -16.27 -1.41 -49.61
N ILE A 766 -15.73 -2.61 -49.87
CA ILE A 766 -14.73 -3.30 -49.06
C ILE A 766 -13.51 -3.44 -49.96
N ASN A 767 -12.54 -2.56 -49.73
CA ASN A 767 -11.22 -2.65 -50.33
C ASN A 767 -10.35 -3.48 -49.37
N LEU A 768 -9.55 -4.40 -49.90
CA LEU A 768 -8.55 -5.16 -49.14
C LEU A 768 -7.20 -4.87 -49.80
N TYR A 769 -6.30 -4.18 -49.09
CA TYR A 769 -5.03 -3.75 -49.65
C TYR A 769 -3.92 -4.76 -49.35
N TYR A 770 -3.27 -5.21 -50.41
CA TYR A 770 -2.04 -6.00 -50.35
C TYR A 770 -0.84 -5.12 -50.68
N GLN A 771 0.25 -5.31 -49.93
CA GLN A 771 1.55 -4.69 -50.21
C GLN A 771 2.59 -5.77 -50.49
N PHE A 772 3.08 -5.82 -51.74
CA PHE A 772 4.20 -6.69 -52.12
C PHE A 772 5.53 -6.00 -51.82
N VAL A 773 6.36 -6.61 -50.98
CA VAL A 773 7.79 -6.26 -50.86
C VAL A 773 8.60 -7.20 -51.76
N PRO A 774 9.38 -6.70 -52.73
CA PRO A 774 10.20 -7.55 -53.60
C PRO A 774 11.26 -8.37 -52.84
N GLY A 775 11.52 -9.59 -53.29
CA GLY A 775 12.71 -10.38 -52.90
C GLY A 775 12.58 -11.31 -51.68
N SER A 776 11.56 -11.17 -50.82
CA SER A 776 11.32 -12.09 -49.69
C SER A 776 10.30 -13.21 -50.02
N ASN A 777 10.40 -14.34 -49.32
CA ASN A 777 9.53 -15.51 -49.38
C ASN A 777 9.15 -15.84 -47.92
N PRO A 778 7.87 -16.12 -47.54
CA PRO A 778 6.82 -16.79 -48.32
C PRO A 778 5.64 -15.90 -48.78
N GLU A 779 4.64 -16.55 -49.40
CA GLU A 779 3.35 -15.98 -49.83
C GLU A 779 2.31 -15.94 -48.68
N SER A 780 1.37 -14.97 -48.69
CA SER A 780 0.27 -14.88 -47.71
C SER A 780 -0.92 -15.77 -48.07
N ASN A 781 -1.44 -16.52 -47.09
CA ASN A 781 -2.64 -17.34 -47.27
C ASN A 781 -3.89 -16.61 -46.75
N LEU A 782 -4.64 -15.95 -47.64
CA LEU A 782 -5.93 -15.34 -47.33
C LEU A 782 -7.09 -16.17 -47.88
N SER A 783 -8.10 -16.40 -47.04
CA SER A 783 -9.39 -16.97 -47.42
C SER A 783 -10.51 -15.95 -47.19
N VAL A 784 -11.08 -15.41 -48.27
CA VAL A 784 -12.23 -14.49 -48.23
C VAL A 784 -13.51 -15.22 -48.64
N SER A 785 -14.61 -15.08 -47.90
CA SER A 785 -15.89 -15.70 -48.27
C SER A 785 -17.12 -14.97 -47.73
N GLY A 786 -18.25 -15.02 -48.46
CA GLY A 786 -19.55 -14.55 -47.96
C GLY A 786 -19.66 -13.06 -47.60
N ILE A 787 -18.71 -12.23 -48.00
CA ILE A 787 -18.70 -10.77 -47.76
C ILE A 787 -19.81 -10.07 -48.54
N THR A 788 -20.40 -9.00 -47.98
CA THR A 788 -21.32 -8.11 -48.71
C THR A 788 -20.90 -6.64 -48.67
N GLY A 789 -20.69 -6.07 -49.86
CA GLY A 789 -20.23 -4.71 -50.18
C GLY A 789 -19.72 -4.67 -51.63
N LEU A 790 -19.36 -3.51 -52.19
CA LEU A 790 -18.58 -3.49 -53.44
C LEU A 790 -17.15 -3.95 -53.14
N VAL A 791 -16.79 -5.17 -53.54
CA VAL A 791 -15.40 -5.64 -53.43
C VAL A 791 -14.59 -5.05 -54.58
N ASN A 792 -13.46 -4.42 -54.24
CA ASN A 792 -12.58 -3.76 -55.20
C ASN A 792 -11.14 -4.23 -54.91
N GLU A 793 -10.75 -5.34 -55.54
CA GLU A 793 -9.40 -5.93 -55.43
C GLU A 793 -8.41 -5.11 -56.27
N GLU A 794 -7.69 -4.18 -55.62
CA GLU A 794 -6.60 -3.42 -56.25
C GLU A 794 -5.27 -3.78 -55.55
N VAL A 795 -4.42 -4.50 -56.29
CA VAL A 795 -3.08 -4.91 -55.84
C VAL A 795 -2.10 -3.76 -56.08
N PHE A 796 -1.39 -3.33 -55.04
CA PHE A 796 -0.32 -2.34 -55.15
C PHE A 796 1.04 -3.04 -55.09
N ASP A 797 1.68 -3.16 -56.26
CA ASP A 797 3.13 -3.28 -56.30
C ASP A 797 3.75 -1.99 -55.75
N SER A 798 4.75 -2.11 -54.87
CA SER A 798 5.52 -0.95 -54.43
C SER A 798 6.44 -0.49 -55.56
N GLU A 799 6.11 0.61 -56.24
CA GLU A 799 7.16 1.39 -56.90
C GLU A 799 8.19 1.80 -55.82
N PRO A 800 9.51 1.72 -56.11
CA PRO A 800 10.52 2.11 -55.16
C PRO A 800 10.38 3.60 -54.82
N LEU A 801 10.69 3.96 -53.58
CA LEU A 801 10.84 5.36 -53.19
C LEU A 801 11.85 6.04 -54.13
N PRO A 802 11.64 7.32 -54.53
CA PRO A 802 12.58 8.02 -55.39
C PRO A 802 13.98 8.06 -54.77
N ASP A 803 15.00 7.62 -55.52
CA ASP A 803 16.42 7.73 -55.13
C ASP A 803 16.74 9.15 -54.64
N ASP A 804 17.45 9.27 -53.52
CA ASP A 804 17.91 10.55 -52.96
C ASP A 804 19.12 11.07 -53.75
N GLY A 805 18.86 11.47 -54.99
CA GLY A 805 19.85 11.90 -56.00
C GLY A 805 20.92 12.83 -55.46
N SER A 806 22.12 12.27 -55.25
CA SER A 806 23.21 12.92 -54.52
C SER A 806 23.94 14.00 -55.31
N GLU A 807 23.34 15.17 -55.51
CA GLU A 807 24.02 16.34 -56.10
C GLU A 807 24.66 17.25 -55.05
N THR A 808 25.95 17.01 -54.80
CA THR A 808 26.80 17.89 -53.99
C THR A 808 27.01 19.26 -54.67
N THR A 809 26.35 20.33 -54.19
CA THR A 809 26.72 21.71 -54.57
C THR A 809 26.92 22.63 -53.37
N THR A 810 27.98 23.43 -53.43
CA THR A 810 28.55 24.18 -52.30
C THR A 810 27.73 25.41 -51.91
N THR A 811 27.51 25.61 -50.61
CA THR A 811 26.87 26.83 -50.07
C THR A 811 27.77 28.07 -50.22
N LYS A 812 27.49 28.93 -51.20
CA LYS A 812 27.93 30.34 -51.18
C LYS A 812 26.85 31.22 -50.54
N LYS A 813 27.17 31.84 -49.40
CA LYS A 813 26.39 32.97 -48.85
C LYS A 813 26.48 34.19 -49.78
N PRO A 814 25.35 34.84 -50.12
CA PRO A 814 25.30 36.23 -50.57
C PRO A 814 24.90 37.17 -49.42
N ASN A 815 25.17 38.46 -49.58
CA ASN A 815 24.85 39.50 -48.59
C ASN A 815 23.44 40.12 -48.80
N LYS A 816 22.98 40.86 -47.78
CA LYS A 816 21.93 41.89 -47.91
C LYS A 816 22.24 42.87 -49.07
N PRO A 817 21.18 43.43 -49.68
CA PRO A 817 21.00 44.88 -49.58
C PRO A 817 19.57 45.30 -49.14
N ASN A 818 19.37 46.62 -48.98
CA ASN A 818 18.16 47.27 -48.45
C ASN A 818 17.25 47.87 -49.57
N ASN A 819 16.11 48.44 -49.13
CA ASN A 819 15.20 49.38 -49.83
C ASN A 819 14.24 48.73 -50.87
N ASN A 820 12.95 49.12 -50.97
CA ASN A 820 12.33 50.45 -50.74
C ASN A 820 10.87 50.42 -50.20
N GLY A 821 10.52 51.41 -49.39
CA GLY A 821 9.40 52.36 -49.66
C GLY A 821 7.92 51.94 -49.80
N THR A 822 7.16 52.17 -48.71
CA THR A 822 5.96 53.07 -48.63
C THR A 822 4.54 52.74 -49.20
N THR A 823 3.55 53.07 -48.35
CA THR A 823 2.20 53.66 -48.61
C THR A 823 1.01 52.84 -49.18
N THR A 824 0.23 52.26 -48.25
CA THR A 824 -1.17 52.61 -47.88
C THR A 824 -2.30 52.92 -48.90
N THR A 825 -3.48 52.32 -48.60
CA THR A 825 -4.89 52.79 -48.74
C THR A 825 -5.62 52.86 -50.10
N LYS A 826 -6.65 51.99 -50.24
CA LYS A 826 -8.10 52.22 -50.57
C LYS A 826 -8.50 53.13 -51.76
N PRO A 827 -9.65 52.88 -52.48
CA PRO A 827 -10.97 52.71 -51.83
C PRO A 827 -12.10 51.91 -52.55
N ASN A 828 -13.28 51.92 -51.90
CA ASN A 828 -14.67 51.91 -52.40
C ASN A 828 -15.48 50.61 -52.68
N ASN A 829 -16.76 50.72 -52.27
CA ASN A 829 -17.90 49.83 -52.57
C ASN A 829 -18.58 50.21 -53.91
N ASN A 830 -19.41 49.31 -54.46
CA ASN A 830 -20.86 49.58 -54.61
C ASN A 830 -21.68 48.36 -55.10
N ASN A 831 -22.86 48.17 -54.48
CA ASN A 831 -24.23 48.04 -55.05
C ASN A 831 -24.51 47.42 -56.44
N THR A 832 -25.65 46.78 -56.75
CA THR A 832 -26.75 46.09 -56.01
C THR A 832 -27.82 45.65 -57.04
N THR A 833 -28.53 44.52 -56.80
CA THR A 833 -29.94 44.14 -57.18
C THR A 833 -30.08 42.63 -56.89
N GLY A 834 -31.20 42.02 -56.49
CA GLY A 834 -32.65 42.36 -56.59
C GLY A 834 -33.29 41.48 -57.68
N ASN A 835 -34.44 40.81 -57.57
CA ASN A 835 -35.63 40.70 -56.67
C ASN A 835 -36.28 39.31 -57.00
N ASP A 836 -37.30 38.65 -56.42
CA ASP A 836 -38.25 38.67 -55.27
C ASP A 836 -39.06 37.33 -55.37
N THR A 837 -39.99 36.79 -54.53
CA THR A 837 -40.57 36.88 -53.15
C THR A 837 -41.42 35.58 -52.96
N GLU A 838 -42.09 35.18 -51.86
CA GLU A 838 -42.32 35.70 -50.49
C GLU A 838 -42.19 34.50 -49.47
N THR A 839 -42.98 34.15 -48.43
CA THR A 839 -44.25 34.65 -47.84
C THR A 839 -44.33 34.46 -46.31
N THR A 840 -45.08 35.33 -45.62
CA THR A 840 -45.68 35.38 -44.24
C THR A 840 -45.73 34.13 -43.30
N VAL A 841 -45.93 34.23 -41.95
CA VAL A 841 -46.75 35.19 -41.13
C VAL A 841 -46.13 35.59 -39.77
N ASN A 842 -46.10 36.92 -39.56
CA ASN A 842 -46.22 37.81 -38.36
C ASN A 842 -46.06 37.32 -36.89
N GLY A 843 -45.50 38.20 -36.05
CA GLY A 843 -45.57 38.18 -34.57
C GLY A 843 -44.85 39.37 -33.89
N GLU A 844 -45.56 40.49 -33.68
CA GLU A 844 -45.08 41.79 -33.13
C GLU A 844 -44.50 41.69 -31.69
N SER A 845 -43.42 42.39 -31.30
CA SER A 845 -43.27 43.82 -30.88
C SER A 845 -43.96 44.19 -29.53
N ASN A 846 -43.48 45.09 -28.65
CA ASN A 846 -42.36 46.06 -28.70
C ASN A 846 -41.90 46.55 -27.28
N THR A 847 -40.88 47.43 -27.24
CA THR A 847 -40.50 48.51 -26.25
C THR A 847 -41.45 48.89 -25.09
N SER A 848 -41.06 49.51 -23.93
CA SER A 848 -39.84 50.23 -23.44
C SER A 848 -39.87 50.46 -21.89
N SER A 849 -38.81 51.06 -21.31
CA SER A 849 -38.79 51.96 -20.10
C SER A 849 -39.24 51.41 -18.73
N GLY A 850 -38.79 51.91 -17.56
CA GLY A 850 -37.80 52.96 -17.23
C GLY A 850 -37.85 53.38 -15.74
N GLU A 851 -36.90 54.24 -15.33
CA GLU A 851 -36.90 55.15 -14.14
C GLU A 851 -36.66 54.66 -12.67
N GLU A 852 -35.76 55.40 -12.02
CA GLU A 852 -35.69 55.93 -10.63
C GLU A 852 -35.66 55.05 -9.35
N THR A 853 -34.42 54.85 -8.86
CA THR A 853 -33.85 55.30 -7.56
C THR A 853 -34.73 55.44 -6.28
N THR A 854 -34.22 54.89 -5.15
CA THR A 854 -34.31 55.57 -3.82
C THR A 854 -33.22 55.15 -2.81
N THR A 855 -32.11 55.91 -2.83
CA THR A 855 -31.39 56.59 -1.71
C THR A 855 -31.29 56.05 -0.25
N VAL A 856 -30.13 56.36 0.37
CA VAL A 856 -29.82 56.59 1.83
C VAL A 856 -29.11 55.47 2.66
N ASN A 857 -27.78 55.56 2.65
CA ASN A 857 -26.80 55.77 3.76
C ASN A 857 -26.81 54.97 5.09
N GLY A 858 -25.58 54.63 5.52
CA GLY A 858 -25.07 54.84 6.90
C GLY A 858 -24.99 53.60 7.80
N GLU A 859 -23.99 53.40 8.66
CA GLU A 859 -22.73 54.13 8.96
C GLU A 859 -21.62 53.08 9.34
N ASN A 860 -20.33 53.23 9.02
CA ASN A 860 -19.28 54.07 9.67
C ASN A 860 -18.94 53.57 11.11
N VAL A 861 -17.69 53.44 11.63
CA VAL A 861 -16.36 53.99 11.27
C VAL A 861 -15.20 53.06 11.78
N THR A 862 -13.94 53.51 11.62
CA THR A 862 -12.68 53.19 12.37
C THR A 862 -11.86 51.92 12.07
N ASP A 863 -10.86 52.09 11.20
CA ASP A 863 -9.44 51.79 11.47
C ASP A 863 -8.82 53.03 12.18
N PRO A 864 -7.85 52.94 13.14
CA PRO A 864 -6.42 52.89 12.79
C PRO A 864 -5.49 52.09 13.76
N SER A 865 -4.31 51.66 13.31
CA SER A 865 -3.03 52.37 13.58
C SER A 865 -1.73 51.58 13.28
N ASP A 866 -0.72 52.33 12.83
CA ASP A 866 0.62 51.89 12.43
C ASP A 866 1.67 51.99 13.57
N SER A 867 2.71 51.15 13.52
CA SER A 867 4.12 51.48 13.89
C SER A 867 5.04 50.36 13.39
N THR A 868 5.82 50.54 12.31
CA THR A 868 7.20 51.10 12.27
C THR A 868 8.22 50.33 13.15
N ASN A 869 9.47 50.07 12.74
CA ASN A 869 10.34 50.85 11.87
C ASN A 869 11.60 50.09 11.35
N ASN A 870 12.43 50.77 10.55
CA ASN A 870 13.88 50.57 10.29
C ASN A 870 14.41 49.44 9.36
N ASN A 871 14.82 49.88 8.16
CA ASN A 871 16.15 49.76 7.55
C ASN A 871 17.27 49.01 8.32
N ASP A 872 17.98 48.08 7.66
CA ASP A 872 19.30 48.30 7.04
C ASP A 872 19.65 47.08 6.17
N ALA A 873 20.06 47.19 4.90
CA ALA A 873 21.27 47.81 4.30
C ALA A 873 22.49 46.86 4.23
N THR A 874 22.74 46.36 3.01
CA THR A 874 24.03 45.88 2.47
C THR A 874 24.85 44.84 3.25
N ASN A 875 25.19 43.74 2.55
CA ASN A 875 26.59 43.59 2.17
C ASN A 875 26.73 42.98 0.77
N ASN A 876 27.80 43.31 0.06
CA ASN A 876 28.00 42.94 -1.35
C ASN A 876 29.49 42.60 -1.59
N GLY A 877 29.77 41.47 -2.23
CA GLY A 877 31.13 41.00 -2.52
C GLY A 877 31.20 39.47 -2.60
N GLY A 878 32.02 38.88 -3.48
CA GLY A 878 32.89 39.51 -4.48
C GLY A 878 33.56 38.45 -5.37
N ASN A 879 34.16 38.91 -6.48
CA ASN A 879 34.63 38.16 -7.66
C ASN A 879 33.46 37.57 -8.49
N SER A 880 33.25 37.88 -9.77
CA SER A 880 34.07 38.41 -10.88
C SER A 880 34.80 37.37 -11.74
N ASP A 881 34.67 37.63 -13.05
CA ASP A 881 35.61 37.39 -14.15
C ASP A 881 35.79 36.02 -14.84
N ASN A 882 35.53 36.11 -16.15
CA ASN A 882 36.25 35.51 -17.29
C ASN A 882 35.88 34.11 -17.85
N ASN A 883 35.19 34.16 -18.99
CA ASN A 883 35.79 33.95 -20.32
C ASN A 883 36.80 32.80 -20.48
N ASN A 884 36.34 31.66 -21.01
CA ASN A 884 36.60 31.22 -22.39
C ASN A 884 35.66 30.04 -22.70
N ALA A 885 35.03 29.89 -23.88
CA ALA A 885 35.51 30.00 -25.27
C ALA A 885 36.28 28.75 -25.74
N ASP A 886 35.78 28.19 -26.85
CA ASP A 886 36.39 27.26 -27.80
C ASP A 886 37.07 25.97 -27.29
N ASN A 887 36.47 24.84 -27.67
CA ASN A 887 37.00 24.16 -28.85
C ASN A 887 35.95 23.35 -29.62
N ASN A 888 36.28 23.05 -30.88
CA ASN A 888 35.42 22.40 -31.88
C ASN A 888 36.17 21.19 -32.47
N SER A 889 35.49 20.38 -33.28
CA SER A 889 36.00 19.17 -33.97
C SER A 889 36.26 17.96 -33.06
N THR A 890 36.32 16.71 -33.58
CA THR A 890 36.17 16.25 -34.97
C THR A 890 35.43 14.91 -35.03
N ASP A 891 35.02 14.51 -36.24
CA ASP A 891 34.36 13.25 -36.58
C ASP A 891 35.19 12.00 -36.23
N ASN A 892 34.51 10.86 -36.07
CA ASN A 892 34.79 9.68 -36.89
C ASN A 892 33.67 8.62 -36.78
N ASN A 893 33.13 8.20 -37.92
CA ASN A 893 32.51 6.89 -38.07
C ASN A 893 33.62 5.84 -38.25
N GLY A 894 33.52 4.71 -37.56
CA GLY A 894 34.48 3.61 -37.71
C GLY A 894 33.96 2.35 -37.03
N ALA A 895 33.56 1.36 -37.82
CA ALA A 895 33.23 0.04 -37.31
C ALA A 895 34.51 -0.76 -37.03
N ASP A 896 34.49 -1.58 -35.98
CA ASP A 896 35.37 -2.75 -35.89
C ASP A 896 34.61 -3.91 -35.26
N ASN A 897 34.95 -5.13 -35.67
CA ASN A 897 34.22 -6.36 -35.37
C ASN A 897 35.22 -7.41 -34.85
N GLY A 898 35.68 -7.22 -33.61
CA GLY A 898 36.88 -7.84 -33.08
C GLY A 898 36.71 -8.54 -31.72
N ASN A 899 36.90 -9.86 -31.70
CA ASN A 899 36.99 -10.70 -30.51
C ASN A 899 37.92 -10.16 -29.41
N ASN A 900 37.50 -10.18 -28.13
CA ASN A 900 38.42 -10.52 -27.04
C ASN A 900 37.78 -11.12 -25.76
N LYS A 901 37.54 -12.43 -25.84
CA LYS A 901 37.59 -13.45 -24.77
C LYS A 901 38.46 -13.10 -23.54
N VAL A 902 37.85 -12.97 -22.35
CA VAL A 902 38.49 -13.30 -21.04
C VAL A 902 37.45 -13.92 -20.06
N THR A 903 37.71 -15.17 -19.69
CA THR A 903 37.22 -15.96 -18.53
C THR A 903 36.03 -15.47 -17.68
N THR A 904 34.90 -16.19 -17.78
CA THR A 904 34.22 -16.70 -16.57
C THR A 904 34.80 -18.08 -16.22
N THR A 905 34.79 -18.46 -14.94
CA THR A 905 35.34 -19.76 -14.49
C THR A 905 34.21 -20.70 -14.13
N ASP A 906 34.14 -21.87 -14.78
CA ASP A 906 33.21 -22.93 -14.41
C ASP A 906 33.40 -23.39 -12.96
N LYS A 907 32.28 -23.80 -12.32
CA LYS A 907 32.18 -25.19 -11.86
C LYS A 907 30.76 -25.70 -11.59
N ASN A 908 30.50 -26.85 -12.21
CA ASN A 908 29.56 -27.89 -11.83
C ASN A 908 28.06 -27.59 -11.95
N SER A 909 27.56 -27.87 -13.15
CA SER A 909 26.22 -28.39 -13.37
C SER A 909 25.94 -29.67 -12.57
N GLY A 910 24.65 -29.99 -12.37
CA GLY A 910 24.21 -31.21 -11.70
C GLY A 910 22.73 -31.51 -11.99
N ASN A 911 22.47 -32.26 -13.05
CA ASN A 911 21.11 -32.63 -13.46
C ASN A 911 20.32 -33.30 -12.33
N LYS A 912 19.08 -32.87 -12.10
CA LYS A 912 18.04 -33.72 -11.51
C LYS A 912 17.03 -34.08 -12.59
N LYS A 913 16.79 -35.38 -12.73
CA LYS A 913 15.64 -35.92 -13.44
C LYS A 913 14.39 -35.81 -12.56
N ASP A 914 13.23 -35.90 -13.19
CA ASP A 914 12.01 -36.36 -12.53
C ASP A 914 12.19 -37.79 -11.98
N ASP A 915 11.67 -38.04 -10.78
CA ASP A 915 11.32 -39.38 -10.29
C ASP A 915 10.23 -39.25 -9.22
N SER A 916 9.02 -39.74 -9.52
CA SER A 916 7.80 -39.54 -8.72
C SER A 916 7.60 -40.63 -7.65
N GLY A 917 8.41 -40.61 -6.59
CA GLY A 917 8.38 -41.58 -5.49
C GLY A 917 7.55 -41.16 -4.26
N PHE A 918 6.32 -41.67 -4.13
CA PHE A 918 5.50 -41.49 -2.92
C PHE A 918 6.06 -42.27 -1.72
N ASN A 919 6.20 -41.62 -0.56
CA ASN A 919 6.69 -42.26 0.68
C ASN A 919 5.54 -42.79 1.56
N PRO A 920 5.43 -44.12 1.79
CA PRO A 920 4.31 -44.72 2.52
C PRO A 920 4.30 -44.42 4.03
N ILE A 921 5.41 -43.93 4.62
CA ILE A 921 5.49 -43.63 6.06
C ILE A 921 4.54 -42.48 6.43
N ILE A 922 4.34 -41.51 5.53
CA ILE A 922 3.46 -40.34 5.75
C ILE A 922 1.99 -40.78 5.91
N ILE A 923 1.55 -41.81 5.18
CA ILE A 923 0.18 -42.33 5.25
C ILE A 923 -0.12 -42.93 6.63
N ILE A 924 0.85 -43.63 7.23
CA ILE A 924 0.69 -44.22 8.57
C ILE A 924 0.52 -43.11 9.64
N ILE A 925 1.30 -42.03 9.54
CA ILE A 925 1.20 -40.89 10.46
C ILE A 925 -0.17 -40.21 10.35
N ILE A 926 -0.65 -39.95 9.13
CA ILE A 926 -1.96 -39.33 8.89
C ILE A 926 -3.10 -40.21 9.42
N VAL A 927 -3.11 -41.51 9.09
CA VAL A 927 -4.17 -42.44 9.52
C VAL A 927 -4.23 -42.57 11.05
N VAL A 928 -3.08 -42.66 11.74
CA VAL A 928 -3.05 -42.74 13.21
C VAL A 928 -3.52 -41.42 13.84
N ALA A 929 -3.14 -40.27 13.30
CA ALA A 929 -3.59 -38.96 13.79
C ALA A 929 -5.12 -38.80 13.63
N THR A 930 -5.69 -39.16 12.48
CA THR A 930 -7.14 -39.06 12.25
C THR A 930 -7.94 -39.97 13.18
N VAL A 931 -7.47 -41.18 13.46
CA VAL A 931 -8.15 -42.11 14.39
C VAL A 931 -8.06 -41.63 15.85
N ALA A 932 -6.93 -41.05 16.27
CA ALA A 932 -6.77 -40.51 17.63
C ALA A 932 -7.75 -39.36 17.92
N ILE A 933 -7.94 -38.46 16.95
CA ILE A 933 -8.86 -37.30 17.06
C ILE A 933 -10.33 -37.76 17.17
N ILE A 934 -10.70 -38.87 16.52
CA ILE A 934 -12.07 -39.40 16.52
C ILE A 934 -12.43 -40.17 17.81
N CYS A 935 -11.44 -40.70 18.55
CA CYS A 935 -11.69 -41.57 19.70
C CYS A 935 -11.38 -40.97 21.08
N GLY A 936 -10.77 -39.78 21.17
CA GLY A 936 -10.71 -39.01 22.43
C GLY A 936 -9.89 -39.63 23.56
N VAL A 937 -8.83 -40.39 23.26
CA VAL A 937 -7.91 -40.99 24.25
C VAL A 937 -6.49 -40.50 24.02
N SER A 938 -5.86 -39.93 25.05
CA SER A 938 -4.47 -39.45 25.00
C SER A 938 -3.47 -40.61 24.96
N ALA A 939 -2.68 -40.72 23.90
CA ALA A 939 -1.61 -41.70 23.75
C ALA A 939 -0.23 -41.02 23.69
N PHE A 940 0.65 -41.30 24.66
CA PHE A 940 2.03 -40.82 24.64
C PHE A 940 2.90 -41.68 23.72
N VAL A 941 3.46 -41.08 22.67
CA VAL A 941 4.43 -41.73 21.76
C VAL A 941 5.85 -41.31 22.15
N VAL A 942 6.58 -42.21 22.83
CA VAL A 942 7.96 -41.95 23.27
C VAL A 942 8.96 -42.38 22.18
N ILE A 943 9.37 -41.44 21.33
CA ILE A 943 10.39 -41.69 20.29
C ILE A 943 11.79 -41.58 20.91
N ARG A 944 12.43 -42.72 21.23
CA ARG A 944 13.84 -42.75 21.65
C ARG A 944 14.78 -42.74 20.44
N LYS A 945 15.44 -41.61 20.20
CA LYS A 945 16.53 -41.48 19.21
C LYS A 945 17.78 -42.21 19.72
N LYS A 946 18.12 -43.37 19.14
CA LYS A 946 19.32 -44.15 19.50
C LYS A 946 20.57 -43.54 18.81
N PRO A 947 21.73 -43.44 19.47
CA PRO A 947 22.95 -42.94 18.84
C PRO A 947 23.45 -43.86 17.71
N ALA A 948 24.03 -43.27 16.67
CA ALA A 948 24.60 -44.02 15.55
C ALA A 948 25.93 -44.68 15.94
N THR A 949 25.92 -46.00 16.04
CA THR A 949 27.10 -46.89 15.99
C THR A 949 26.72 -48.07 15.08
N GLY A 950 27.70 -48.62 14.35
CA GLY A 950 27.44 -49.34 13.10
C GLY A 950 27.09 -50.84 13.22
N THR A 951 27.24 -51.52 12.08
CA THR A 951 27.05 -52.96 11.78
C THR A 951 25.61 -53.51 11.90
N GLU A 952 25.07 -53.85 10.72
CA GLU A 952 24.25 -55.02 10.33
C GLU A 952 23.80 -55.95 11.48
N GLU A 953 22.53 -56.31 11.66
CA GLU A 953 21.53 -56.79 10.67
C GLU A 953 20.16 -56.09 10.72
#